data_AF-A0A6C0LIX7-F1
#
_entry.id   AF-A0A6C0LIX7-F1
#
_cell.length_a   1.000
_cell.length_b   1.000
_cell.length_c   1.000
_cell.angle_alpha   90.00
_cell.angle_beta   90.00
_cell.angle_gamma   90.00
#
_symmetry.space_group_name_H-M   'P 1'
#
loop_
_entity.id
_entity.type
_entity.pdbx_description
1 polymer ?
#
loop_
_entity_poly.entity_id
_entity_poly.type
_entity_poly.pdbx_seq_one_letter_code
_entity_poly.pdbx_strand_id
1 'polypeptide(L)'
;MKTIIKRDNTSSIFDINKIDKVLRIAFNNTNVNIDDVEMNKLLDYINKELDKKNTDNYKIEEIQDLVENALMIFKYYDTAKHYISYRNDKMKNRNNSSYLSKIPDDIITPWGMLGYITYKRTYARRLHEDDDKDETTEEFRDTILRILDGCQSQLHVNFTNNELKQAYKYLMSLKCSVAGRFLWQLGTSNISKLGIMSLQNCAFVKIDEPIRPFLWIFDVLMLGTGVGFNIQRENVDKLPPLLDKEIIITRLDTKDADFIVPDSREGWGSLFEKIFEAYFYKGKSFSYSTVLIRSAGTKIKGFGGIASGPEDLVKGIKNIQEILNKRRGTKLTGVDCLDIVNIIASIVVAGNVRRCLPKGAKVHTKNGLINIEDIIVGDEVLTTHGYKKVENKFVQGVQKVVSVTTNKGDFICTRNHKMAILDSKNGYSWVEAENLKINNKLILTKTAIEGTDNISMPSIEFTTRKDRLTVPKLTQKLSWFFGFLVTGANMVNKQTLKISARDYEQLKKISKIIKEFGDNISLTTTTDKANNIYTIEISSQNFINYINNYIKSNTISYFINETTLNNRISYISGVIDGMNNKFENGIVTINTLTEVYNNDLNNLVYSTGMECRKNKLSLVINDTQSLEILNNNINLDTTIKINEDIKTNNIKINQVDCSSTEVIDMKTLDSVETYDIEVDEVHEFFCNGYLTHNSALICLGDYDDIEYLNAKRWDLGNIPNWRCMSNNSVVCSDIKNLPEDFWEGYKGNGEPYGLINLELSRQIGRIKDGSKYPDPDVEGYNPCAEQSLANYETCCLSEIFLCNIENYEELKEIASILYRICKHSLLLKCHQEETEKIVHKNMRMGIGITGYLQSSAEQKSWLSDLYEYLREYDVNYSKKIGVGTSVKLTTVKPSGTLSLLSGVCSGAHPGIYQYFIRRIRIGSSNTQLINLAKKNNFRIEYQLNFDGTEDKKTQIIEFPCRYPEGTVLAKDMSAIDQLNVIKDLQTNWSDNSVSVTIYYRLHELEEIKEWLIKNFRTNIKTCSFLLHNEHGFKQAPFEEISKETYEEMIKKVIPITSGNINSQSDNELTSDCAGGACPVR
;
A
#
# COMPACT_ATOMS: atom_id res chain seq x y z
N MET A 1 59.16 2.42 -29.27
CA MET A 1 59.49 2.67 -27.85
C MET A 1 58.28 2.29 -27.01
N LYS A 2 58.40 1.25 -26.17
CA LYS A 2 57.26 0.62 -25.49
C LYS A 2 56.41 1.65 -24.72
N THR A 3 55.11 1.63 -24.98
CA THR A 3 54.12 2.59 -24.46
C THR A 3 52.97 1.84 -23.78
N ILE A 4 52.61 2.28 -22.58
CA ILE A 4 51.49 1.75 -21.79
C ILE A 4 50.26 2.62 -22.00
N ILE A 5 49.18 2.02 -22.50
CA ILE A 5 47.82 2.56 -22.49
C ILE A 5 47.19 2.23 -21.12
N LYS A 6 46.78 3.27 -20.39
CA LYS A 6 46.10 3.14 -19.09
C LYS A 6 44.58 2.96 -19.27
N ARG A 7 43.88 2.62 -18.19
CA ARG A 7 42.41 2.44 -18.13
C ARG A 7 41.60 3.66 -18.58
N ASP A 8 42.18 4.86 -18.49
CA ASP A 8 41.60 6.13 -18.95
C ASP A 8 41.94 6.45 -20.42
N ASN A 9 42.46 5.48 -21.16
CA ASN A 9 43.03 5.60 -22.52
C ASN A 9 44.22 6.58 -22.65
N THR A 10 44.77 7.12 -21.55
CA THR A 10 45.99 7.95 -21.62
C THR A 10 47.23 7.09 -21.78
N SER A 11 48.13 7.49 -22.68
CA SER A 11 49.42 6.82 -22.90
C SER A 11 50.49 7.26 -21.88
N SER A 12 51.55 6.47 -21.75
CA SER A 12 52.77 6.79 -21.00
C SER A 12 53.91 5.84 -21.37
N ILE A 13 55.17 6.29 -21.30
CA ILE A 13 56.33 5.45 -21.62
C ILE A 13 56.46 4.30 -20.60
N PHE A 14 56.72 3.09 -21.09
CA PHE A 14 56.97 1.90 -20.28
C PHE A 14 58.28 2.04 -19.48
N ASP A 15 58.24 1.61 -18.22
CA ASP A 15 59.35 1.74 -17.28
C ASP A 15 59.38 0.53 -16.34
N ILE A 16 60.31 -0.39 -16.59
CA ILE A 16 60.49 -1.64 -15.84
C ILE A 16 60.79 -1.40 -14.36
N ASN A 17 61.37 -0.26 -13.99
CA ASN A 17 61.70 0.08 -12.60
C ASN A 17 60.44 0.30 -11.74
N LYS A 18 59.28 0.54 -12.36
CA LYS A 18 57.98 0.58 -11.66
C LYS A 18 57.49 -0.83 -11.31
N ILE A 19 57.85 -1.84 -12.11
CA ILE A 19 57.51 -3.25 -11.86
C ILE A 19 58.40 -3.80 -10.75
N ASP A 20 59.73 -3.59 -10.82
CA ASP A 20 60.70 -3.90 -9.76
C ASP A 20 60.23 -3.42 -8.37
N LYS A 21 59.90 -2.13 -8.25
CA LYS A 21 59.47 -1.52 -6.99
C LYS A 21 58.20 -2.14 -6.42
N VAL A 22 57.22 -2.50 -7.26
CA VAL A 22 55.98 -3.14 -6.81
C VAL A 22 56.22 -4.60 -6.43
N LEU A 23 57.08 -5.31 -7.17
CA LEU A 23 57.48 -6.68 -6.84
C LEU A 23 58.21 -6.73 -5.50
N ARG A 24 59.21 -5.90 -5.26
CA ARG A 24 59.93 -5.84 -3.97
C ARG A 24 58.99 -5.57 -2.79
N ILE A 25 57.97 -4.73 -2.96
CA ILE A 25 56.92 -4.53 -1.94
C ILE A 25 56.09 -5.80 -1.73
N ALA A 26 55.73 -6.51 -2.80
CA ALA A 26 54.98 -7.77 -2.69
C ALA A 26 55.79 -8.88 -1.98
N PHE A 27 57.07 -9.06 -2.34
CA PHE A 27 57.98 -10.02 -1.71
C PHE A 27 58.23 -9.71 -0.22
N ASN A 28 58.47 -8.43 0.12
CA ASN A 28 58.62 -8.01 1.52
C ASN A 28 57.34 -8.29 2.34
N ASN A 29 56.15 -8.02 1.78
CA ASN A 29 54.88 -8.26 2.46
C ASN A 29 54.59 -9.76 2.70
N THR A 30 55.17 -10.67 1.89
CA THR A 30 55.04 -12.12 2.08
C THR A 30 56.21 -12.74 2.86
N ASN A 31 57.14 -11.92 3.38
CA ASN A 31 58.40 -12.35 4.02
C ASN A 31 59.28 -13.27 3.14
N VAL A 32 59.10 -13.23 1.81
CA VAL A 32 59.90 -14.01 0.86
C VAL A 32 61.13 -13.19 0.48
N ASN A 33 62.28 -13.57 1.01
CA ASN A 33 63.54 -12.86 0.79
C ASN A 33 64.14 -13.23 -0.58
N ILE A 34 64.04 -12.33 -1.56
CA ILE A 34 64.53 -12.51 -2.94
C ILE A 34 65.79 -11.66 -3.18
N ASP A 35 66.82 -12.25 -3.78
CA ASP A 35 68.04 -11.53 -4.11
C ASP A 35 67.95 -10.77 -5.45
N ASP A 36 68.90 -9.88 -5.71
CA ASP A 36 68.93 -9.08 -6.93
C ASP A 36 69.20 -9.92 -8.20
N VAL A 37 69.81 -11.10 -8.09
CA VAL A 37 70.05 -11.99 -9.23
C VAL A 37 68.74 -12.67 -9.66
N GLU A 38 67.89 -13.07 -8.71
CA GLU A 38 66.57 -13.64 -8.97
C GLU A 38 65.54 -12.59 -9.38
N MET A 39 65.54 -11.42 -8.73
CA MET A 39 64.69 -10.29 -9.16
C MET A 39 65.01 -9.87 -10.60
N ASN A 40 66.31 -9.75 -10.96
CA ASN A 40 66.70 -9.44 -12.33
C ASN A 40 66.22 -10.52 -13.31
N LYS A 41 66.38 -11.83 -13.04
CA LYS A 41 65.85 -12.91 -13.91
C LYS A 41 64.34 -12.75 -14.18
N LEU A 42 63.56 -12.40 -13.15
CA LEU A 42 62.11 -12.25 -13.27
C LEU A 42 61.73 -11.02 -14.12
N LEU A 43 62.42 -9.89 -13.92
CA LEU A 43 62.25 -8.67 -14.73
C LEU A 43 62.70 -8.86 -16.19
N ASP A 44 63.76 -9.64 -16.40
CA ASP A 44 64.30 -9.97 -17.72
C ASP A 44 63.33 -10.88 -18.49
N TYR A 45 62.69 -11.84 -17.82
CA TYR A 45 61.58 -12.63 -18.36
C TYR A 45 60.38 -11.73 -18.73
N ILE A 46 59.96 -10.83 -17.83
CA ILE A 46 58.86 -9.88 -18.07
C ILE A 46 59.14 -9.00 -19.31
N ASN A 47 60.36 -8.48 -19.46
CA ASN A 47 60.75 -7.74 -20.67
C ASN A 47 60.67 -8.60 -21.94
N LYS A 48 61.24 -9.82 -21.91
CA LYS A 48 61.30 -10.73 -23.06
C LYS A 48 59.93 -11.20 -23.53
N GLU A 49 58.98 -11.48 -22.62
CA GLU A 49 57.61 -11.82 -23.02
C GLU A 49 56.85 -10.61 -23.58
N LEU A 50 57.19 -9.38 -23.18
CA LEU A 50 56.70 -8.17 -23.85
C LEU A 50 57.31 -8.06 -25.26
N ASP A 51 58.63 -8.20 -25.43
CA ASP A 51 59.30 -8.09 -26.76
C ASP A 51 58.85 -9.14 -27.79
N LYS A 52 58.24 -10.26 -27.36
CA LYS A 52 57.59 -11.22 -28.27
C LYS A 52 56.27 -10.73 -28.87
N LYS A 53 55.58 -9.78 -28.23
CA LYS A 53 54.36 -9.19 -28.80
C LYS A 53 54.76 -8.15 -29.84
N ASN A 54 54.27 -8.32 -31.07
CA ASN A 54 54.62 -7.49 -32.23
C ASN A 54 53.90 -6.12 -32.21
N THR A 55 54.02 -5.38 -31.10
CA THR A 55 53.38 -4.09 -30.82
C THR A 55 54.30 -3.22 -29.96
N ASP A 56 54.27 -1.91 -30.19
CA ASP A 56 54.89 -0.91 -29.29
C ASP A 56 53.91 -0.42 -28.20
N ASN A 57 52.61 -0.78 -28.31
CA ASN A 57 51.53 -0.35 -27.41
C ASN A 57 50.95 -1.54 -26.64
N TYR A 58 50.85 -1.40 -25.32
CA TYR A 58 50.39 -2.42 -24.37
C TYR A 58 49.34 -1.84 -23.44
N LYS A 59 48.25 -2.57 -23.15
CA LYS A 59 47.34 -2.18 -22.07
C LYS A 59 47.95 -2.50 -20.71
N ILE A 60 47.63 -1.69 -19.70
CA ILE A 60 48.17 -1.88 -18.34
C ILE A 60 47.70 -3.19 -17.69
N GLU A 61 46.56 -3.74 -18.13
CA GLU A 61 46.05 -5.08 -17.78
C GLU A 61 47.04 -6.15 -18.23
N GLU A 62 47.41 -6.15 -19.52
CA GLU A 62 48.29 -7.16 -20.11
C GLU A 62 49.64 -7.24 -19.42
N ILE A 63 50.15 -6.11 -18.92
CA ILE A 63 51.39 -6.05 -18.16
C ILE A 63 51.20 -6.61 -16.74
N GLN A 64 50.08 -6.32 -16.08
CA GLN A 64 49.77 -6.86 -14.74
C GLN A 64 49.58 -8.38 -14.79
N ASP A 65 48.81 -8.87 -15.76
CA ASP A 65 48.55 -10.31 -15.93
C ASP A 65 49.84 -11.05 -16.34
N LEU A 66 50.74 -10.41 -17.09
CA LEU A 66 52.06 -10.96 -17.44
C LEU A 66 53.02 -10.99 -16.22
N VAL A 67 52.94 -10.02 -15.30
CA VAL A 67 53.66 -10.05 -14.01
C VAL A 67 53.12 -11.16 -13.10
N GLU A 68 51.80 -11.35 -13.05
CA GLU A 68 51.18 -12.46 -12.28
C GLU A 68 51.61 -13.81 -12.85
N ASN A 69 51.57 -14.00 -14.17
CA ASN A 69 52.08 -15.20 -14.82
C ASN A 69 53.58 -15.42 -14.57
N ALA A 70 54.41 -14.36 -14.56
CA ALA A 70 55.83 -14.47 -14.22
C ALA A 70 56.04 -14.98 -12.78
N LEU A 71 55.32 -14.42 -11.79
CA LEU A 71 55.39 -14.91 -10.40
C LEU A 71 54.93 -16.38 -10.28
N MET A 72 53.87 -16.78 -11.00
CA MET A 72 53.38 -18.16 -11.01
C MET A 72 54.37 -19.15 -11.65
N ILE A 73 55.03 -18.76 -12.75
CA ILE A 73 56.04 -19.58 -13.46
C ILE A 73 57.30 -19.77 -12.61
N PHE A 74 57.75 -18.72 -11.92
CA PHE A 74 58.86 -18.78 -10.96
C PHE A 74 58.43 -19.34 -9.58
N LYS A 75 57.19 -19.85 -9.46
CA LYS A 75 56.62 -20.56 -8.30
C LYS A 75 56.44 -19.72 -7.02
N TYR A 76 56.42 -18.40 -7.14
CA TYR A 76 56.17 -17.48 -6.02
C TYR A 76 54.66 -17.31 -5.75
N TYR A 77 53.97 -18.40 -5.45
CA TYR A 77 52.49 -18.48 -5.39
C TYR A 77 51.87 -17.52 -4.37
N ASP A 78 52.41 -17.43 -3.15
CA ASP A 78 51.90 -16.52 -2.13
C ASP A 78 52.16 -15.04 -2.48
N THR A 79 53.32 -14.73 -3.07
CA THR A 79 53.62 -13.39 -3.59
C THR A 79 52.70 -13.02 -4.76
N ALA A 80 52.36 -13.96 -5.64
CA ALA A 80 51.37 -13.76 -6.71
C ALA A 80 49.99 -13.46 -6.12
N LYS A 81 49.53 -14.26 -5.14
CA LYS A 81 48.26 -14.05 -4.43
C LYS A 81 48.21 -12.70 -3.71
N HIS A 82 49.29 -12.28 -3.07
CA HIS A 82 49.38 -10.98 -2.40
C HIS A 82 49.45 -9.81 -3.40
N TYR A 83 50.15 -9.99 -4.53
CA TYR A 83 50.15 -9.03 -5.65
C TYR A 83 48.75 -8.86 -6.23
N ILE A 84 48.01 -9.95 -6.45
CA ILE A 84 46.61 -9.93 -6.92
C ILE A 84 45.71 -9.18 -5.92
N SER A 85 45.83 -9.46 -4.61
CA SER A 85 45.07 -8.72 -3.60
C SER A 85 45.44 -7.24 -3.61
N TYR A 86 46.72 -6.90 -3.60
CA TYR A 86 47.19 -5.51 -3.68
C TYR A 86 46.75 -4.80 -4.98
N ARG A 87 46.69 -5.50 -6.12
CA ARG A 87 46.10 -5.01 -7.37
C ARG A 87 44.62 -4.67 -7.18
N ASN A 88 43.85 -5.59 -6.61
CA ASN A 88 42.42 -5.42 -6.36
C ASN A 88 42.14 -4.30 -5.34
N ASP A 89 42.91 -4.20 -4.27
CA ASP A 89 42.74 -3.17 -3.24
C ASP A 89 43.27 -1.80 -3.73
N LYS A 90 44.31 -1.74 -4.56
CA LYS A 90 44.65 -0.52 -5.32
C LYS A 90 43.66 -0.18 -6.41
N MET A 91 42.83 -1.11 -6.87
CA MET A 91 41.72 -0.83 -7.79
C MET A 91 40.54 -0.22 -7.04
N LYS A 92 40.07 -0.85 -5.95
CA LYS A 92 39.07 -0.29 -5.02
C LYS A 92 39.46 1.13 -4.56
N ASN A 93 40.68 1.29 -4.03
CA ASN A 93 41.17 2.60 -3.58
C ASN A 93 41.45 3.61 -4.71
N ARG A 94 41.39 3.20 -5.99
CA ARG A 94 41.40 4.12 -7.15
C ARG A 94 40.02 4.42 -7.69
N ASN A 95 38.99 3.61 -7.43
CA ASN A 95 37.60 4.01 -7.68
C ASN A 95 37.25 5.24 -6.83
N ASN A 96 37.77 5.33 -5.59
CA ASN A 96 37.70 6.55 -4.77
C ASN A 96 38.44 7.76 -5.37
N SER A 97 39.16 7.62 -6.49
CA SER A 97 39.76 8.73 -7.26
C SER A 97 39.03 9.05 -8.58
N SER A 98 37.83 8.46 -8.76
CA SER A 98 36.82 8.86 -9.75
C SER A 98 36.64 10.37 -9.79
N TYR A 99 36.31 10.93 -10.96
CA TYR A 99 36.02 12.36 -11.09
C TYR A 99 34.91 12.81 -10.13
N LEU A 100 33.96 11.91 -9.80
CA LEU A 100 32.89 12.14 -8.82
C LEU A 100 33.40 12.62 -7.45
N SER A 101 34.49 12.04 -6.95
CA SER A 101 35.14 12.47 -5.68
C SER A 101 35.77 13.87 -5.74
N LYS A 102 35.91 14.44 -6.94
CA LYS A 102 36.48 15.78 -7.22
C LYS A 102 35.40 16.78 -7.63
N ILE A 103 34.15 16.35 -7.76
CA ILE A 103 33.02 17.27 -7.94
C ILE A 103 32.82 17.99 -6.59
N PRO A 104 32.98 19.33 -6.55
CA PRO A 104 32.80 20.10 -5.32
C PRO A 104 31.39 19.93 -4.76
N ASP A 105 31.25 20.20 -3.47
CA ASP A 105 29.95 20.29 -2.81
C ASP A 105 29.52 21.76 -2.73
N ASP A 106 29.31 22.35 -3.91
CA ASP A 106 29.02 23.78 -4.12
C ASP A 106 27.56 24.05 -4.58
N ILE A 107 26.71 23.01 -4.59
CA ILE A 107 25.33 23.08 -5.11
C ILE A 107 24.33 22.90 -3.98
N ILE A 108 23.66 24.00 -3.62
CA ILE A 108 22.55 23.99 -2.67
C ILE A 108 21.31 23.41 -3.37
N THR A 109 20.80 22.28 -2.88
CA THR A 109 19.57 21.67 -3.41
C THR A 109 18.34 22.54 -3.09
N PRO A 110 17.54 22.94 -4.11
CA PRO A 110 16.34 23.75 -3.93
C PRO A 110 15.16 22.86 -3.52
N TRP A 111 15.21 22.32 -2.31
CA TRP A 111 14.14 21.49 -1.76
C TRP A 111 12.79 22.23 -1.73
N GLY A 112 11.72 21.53 -2.11
CA GLY A 112 10.38 21.89 -1.67
C GLY A 112 10.28 21.83 -0.14
N MET A 113 9.27 22.46 0.46
CA MET A 113 9.17 22.64 1.92
C MET A 113 9.29 21.35 2.76
N LEU A 114 8.92 20.20 2.17
CA LEU A 114 9.00 18.87 2.76
C LEU A 114 10.02 17.93 2.07
N GLY A 115 10.74 18.42 1.06
CA GLY A 115 11.50 17.59 0.13
C GLY A 115 12.61 16.79 0.79
N TYR A 116 13.40 17.41 1.67
CA TYR A 116 14.48 16.72 2.39
C TYR A 116 13.94 15.59 3.29
N ILE A 117 12.84 15.83 4.01
CA ILE A 117 12.17 14.79 4.82
C ILE A 117 11.67 13.66 3.94
N THR A 118 11.02 13.96 2.82
CA THR A 118 10.55 12.96 1.85
C THR A 118 11.72 12.13 1.29
N TYR A 119 12.85 12.75 0.98
CA TYR A 119 14.06 12.06 0.58
C TYR A 119 14.56 11.08 1.66
N LYS A 120 14.75 11.56 2.91
CA LYS A 120 15.29 10.74 4.01
C LYS A 120 14.42 9.54 4.42
N ARG A 121 13.08 9.59 4.22
CA ARG A 121 12.16 8.47 4.54
C ARG A 121 11.86 7.50 3.37
N THR A 122 12.43 7.72 2.19
CA THR A 122 12.05 6.95 0.98
C THR A 122 13.22 6.58 0.07
N TYR A 123 14.27 7.41 0.00
CA TYR A 123 15.36 7.25 -0.98
C TYR A 123 16.77 7.12 -0.38
N ALA A 124 16.98 7.55 0.88
CA ALA A 124 18.27 7.45 1.56
C ALA A 124 18.54 6.01 2.05
N ARG A 125 19.55 5.34 1.51
CA ARG A 125 19.96 4.00 2.00
C ARG A 125 20.78 4.08 3.30
N ARG A 126 20.97 2.95 3.98
CA ARG A 126 22.07 2.79 4.95
C ARG A 126 23.39 2.67 4.19
N LEU A 127 24.45 3.35 4.65
CA LEU A 127 25.78 3.31 4.00
C LEU A 127 26.48 1.95 4.15
N HIS A 128 26.17 1.22 5.22
CA HIS A 128 26.85 -0.01 5.62
C HIS A 128 25.85 -1.15 5.89
N GLU A 129 25.20 -1.65 4.82
CA GLU A 129 24.11 -2.64 4.90
C GLU A 129 24.50 -3.98 5.56
N ASP A 130 25.78 -4.38 5.49
CA ASP A 130 26.30 -5.63 6.07
C ASP A 130 26.70 -5.52 7.57
N ASP A 131 26.74 -4.31 8.16
CA ASP A 131 26.97 -4.13 9.60
C ASP A 131 25.67 -3.73 10.28
N ASP A 132 25.04 -4.65 11.03
CA ASP A 132 23.83 -4.38 11.82
C ASP A 132 24.00 -3.30 12.90
N LYS A 133 25.23 -2.80 13.14
CA LYS A 133 25.52 -1.71 14.09
C LYS A 133 25.77 -0.34 13.44
N ASP A 134 26.09 -0.27 12.15
CA ASP A 134 26.31 1.02 11.49
C ASP A 134 25.00 1.57 10.92
N GLU A 135 24.53 2.62 11.58
CA GLU A 135 23.23 3.22 11.39
C GLU A 135 23.16 4.29 10.30
N THR A 136 24.31 4.69 9.75
CA THR A 136 24.41 5.93 8.99
C THR A 136 23.61 5.87 7.69
N THR A 137 22.81 6.91 7.42
CA THR A 137 22.00 7.02 6.20
C THR A 137 22.58 8.04 5.23
N GLU A 138 22.50 7.75 3.93
CA GLU A 138 22.94 8.65 2.84
C GLU A 138 22.37 10.07 3.00
N GLU A 139 23.20 11.08 2.73
CA GLU A 139 22.69 12.39 2.33
C GLU A 139 22.41 12.41 0.82
N PHE A 140 21.60 13.37 0.36
CA PHE A 140 21.16 13.42 -1.04
C PHE A 140 22.34 13.46 -2.03
N ARG A 141 23.43 14.14 -1.66
CA ARG A 141 24.70 14.10 -2.39
C ARG A 141 25.25 12.69 -2.55
N ASP A 142 25.24 11.87 -1.49
CA ASP A 142 25.73 10.49 -1.54
C ASP A 142 24.86 9.63 -2.48
N THR A 143 23.53 9.78 -2.40
CA THR A 143 22.61 9.15 -3.35
C THR A 143 22.90 9.56 -4.79
N ILE A 144 23.09 10.86 -5.09
CA ILE A 144 23.43 11.33 -6.45
C ILE A 144 24.81 10.85 -6.90
N LEU A 145 25.82 10.82 -6.02
CA LEU A 145 27.15 10.29 -6.34
C LEU A 145 27.11 8.77 -6.59
N ARG A 146 26.35 8.01 -5.80
CA ARG A 146 26.10 6.57 -6.02
C ARG A 146 25.40 6.32 -7.37
N ILE A 147 24.39 7.12 -7.71
CA ILE A 147 23.70 7.05 -9.00
C ILE A 147 24.68 7.30 -10.16
N LEU A 148 25.49 8.36 -10.07
CA LEU A 148 26.44 8.71 -11.13
C LEU A 148 27.61 7.72 -11.22
N ASP A 149 28.04 7.09 -10.13
CA ASP A 149 28.96 5.96 -10.20
C ASP A 149 28.30 4.78 -10.90
N GLY A 150 27.09 4.39 -10.48
CA GLY A 150 26.30 3.32 -11.13
C GLY A 150 26.11 3.56 -12.63
N CYS A 151 25.89 4.80 -13.07
CA CYS A 151 25.87 5.16 -14.49
C CYS A 151 27.17 4.80 -15.23
N GLN A 152 28.33 4.88 -14.58
CA GLN A 152 29.63 4.56 -15.18
C GLN A 152 30.03 3.08 -14.96
N SER A 153 29.85 2.56 -13.75
CA SER A 153 30.35 1.27 -13.27
C SER A 153 29.39 0.10 -13.50
N GLN A 154 28.09 0.36 -13.64
CA GLN A 154 27.05 -0.67 -13.86
C GLN A 154 26.33 -0.52 -15.20
N LEU A 155 25.95 0.70 -15.58
CA LEU A 155 25.23 0.97 -16.84
C LEU A 155 26.15 1.31 -18.02
N HIS A 156 27.42 1.63 -17.74
CA HIS A 156 28.42 2.01 -18.73
C HIS A 156 27.96 3.11 -19.70
N VAL A 157 27.31 4.16 -19.16
CA VAL A 157 26.86 5.35 -19.91
C VAL A 157 28.04 6.11 -20.54
N ASN A 158 29.23 5.98 -19.95
CA ASN A 158 30.47 6.63 -20.41
C ASN A 158 30.31 8.15 -20.56
N PHE A 159 29.76 8.79 -19.52
CA PHE A 159 29.80 10.24 -19.39
C PHE A 159 31.26 10.72 -19.28
N THR A 160 31.56 11.82 -19.97
CA THR A 160 32.79 12.59 -19.78
C THR A 160 32.76 13.33 -18.44
N ASN A 161 33.91 13.82 -17.96
CA ASN A 161 33.97 14.61 -16.72
C ASN A 161 33.06 15.85 -16.75
N ASN A 162 32.88 16.50 -17.91
CA ASN A 162 31.97 17.64 -18.02
C ASN A 162 30.51 17.21 -17.88
N GLU A 163 30.11 16.14 -18.58
CA GLU A 163 28.76 15.59 -18.52
C GLU A 163 28.45 15.04 -17.11
N LEU A 164 29.41 14.46 -16.39
CA LEU A 164 29.25 14.09 -14.99
C LEU A 164 29.01 15.30 -14.09
N LYS A 165 29.69 16.43 -14.34
CA LYS A 165 29.45 17.69 -13.60
C LYS A 165 28.07 18.28 -13.93
N GLN A 166 27.64 18.24 -15.19
CA GLN A 166 26.31 18.66 -15.62
C GLN A 166 25.22 17.78 -15.00
N ALA A 167 25.35 16.45 -15.08
CA ALA A 167 24.40 15.50 -14.49
C ALA A 167 24.31 15.66 -12.96
N TYR A 168 25.44 15.83 -12.27
CA TYR A 168 25.46 16.19 -10.85
C TYR A 168 24.70 17.49 -10.57
N LYS A 169 24.98 18.55 -11.34
CA LYS A 169 24.27 19.84 -11.23
C LYS A 169 22.75 19.64 -11.37
N TYR A 170 22.28 19.04 -12.44
CA TYR A 170 20.85 18.98 -12.74
C TYR A 170 20.04 18.09 -11.78
N LEU A 171 20.65 17.01 -11.28
CA LEU A 171 20.05 16.16 -10.24
C LEU A 171 20.06 16.85 -8.87
N MET A 172 21.20 17.41 -8.44
CA MET A 172 21.28 18.13 -7.15
C MET A 172 20.43 19.40 -7.11
N SER A 173 20.31 20.11 -8.23
CA SER A 173 19.44 21.28 -8.37
C SER A 173 17.96 20.94 -8.61
N LEU A 174 17.56 19.65 -8.53
CA LEU A 174 16.18 19.18 -8.75
C LEU A 174 15.53 19.76 -10.03
N LYS A 175 16.32 19.86 -11.11
CA LYS A 175 15.81 20.16 -12.46
C LYS A 175 15.38 18.90 -13.19
N CYS A 176 15.96 17.77 -12.82
CA CYS A 176 15.47 16.44 -13.18
C CYS A 176 15.67 15.42 -12.05
N SER A 177 15.07 14.24 -12.21
CA SER A 177 15.32 13.06 -11.40
C SER A 177 15.29 11.80 -12.28
N VAL A 178 16.04 10.78 -11.87
CA VAL A 178 15.76 9.39 -12.28
C VAL A 178 14.51 8.87 -11.53
N ALA A 179 13.89 7.78 -11.96
CA ALA A 179 12.75 7.21 -11.24
C ALA A 179 13.09 6.83 -9.78
N GLY A 180 12.09 6.80 -8.89
CA GLY A 180 12.29 6.51 -7.47
C GLY A 180 13.00 5.17 -7.17
N ARG A 181 12.81 4.15 -8.02
CA ARG A 181 13.56 2.89 -7.93
C ARG A 181 15.04 3.06 -8.27
N PHE A 182 15.38 3.92 -9.23
CA PHE A 182 16.77 4.25 -9.55
C PHE A 182 17.41 5.03 -8.38
N LEU A 183 16.69 5.97 -7.75
CA LEU A 183 17.16 6.62 -6.51
C LEU A 183 17.49 5.58 -5.44
N TRP A 184 16.62 4.58 -5.26
CA TRP A 184 16.79 3.52 -4.26
C TRP A 184 17.84 2.46 -4.62
N GLN A 185 18.01 2.08 -5.90
CA GLN A 185 18.77 0.88 -6.29
C GLN A 185 19.98 1.11 -7.21
N LEU A 186 20.06 2.23 -7.96
CA LEU A 186 21.17 2.47 -8.90
C LEU A 186 22.49 2.66 -8.15
N GLY A 187 23.55 1.94 -8.53
CA GLY A 187 24.82 1.88 -7.81
C GLY A 187 24.87 0.84 -6.67
N THR A 188 23.78 0.11 -6.38
CA THR A 188 23.77 -0.97 -5.36
C THR A 188 24.15 -2.33 -5.96
N SER A 189 24.51 -3.29 -5.10
CA SER A 189 24.84 -4.66 -5.53
C SER A 189 23.65 -5.48 -6.06
N ASN A 190 22.41 -4.98 -5.91
CA ASN A 190 21.20 -5.68 -6.36
C ASN A 190 21.07 -5.70 -7.89
N ILE A 191 21.56 -4.68 -8.60
CA ILE A 191 21.54 -4.61 -10.07
C ILE A 191 22.32 -5.77 -10.69
N SER A 192 23.46 -6.14 -10.10
CA SER A 192 24.29 -7.27 -10.55
C SER A 192 23.61 -8.64 -10.36
N LYS A 193 22.50 -8.72 -9.62
CA LYS A 193 21.75 -9.95 -9.33
C LYS A 193 20.41 -10.01 -10.08
N LEU A 194 19.72 -8.88 -10.19
CA LEU A 194 18.33 -8.77 -10.65
C LEU A 194 18.16 -7.96 -11.95
N GLY A 195 19.23 -7.31 -12.43
CA GLY A 195 19.27 -6.69 -13.76
C GLY A 195 18.16 -5.63 -13.98
N ILE A 196 17.51 -5.67 -15.15
CA ILE A 196 16.39 -4.78 -15.51
C ILE A 196 15.37 -4.67 -14.38
N MET A 197 14.92 -5.79 -13.81
CA MET A 197 13.85 -5.83 -12.81
C MET A 197 14.21 -5.18 -11.46
N SER A 198 15.50 -4.90 -11.21
CA SER A 198 15.89 -4.11 -10.04
C SER A 198 15.55 -2.62 -10.17
N LEU A 199 15.42 -2.12 -11.40
CA LEU A 199 15.25 -0.70 -11.73
C LEU A 199 13.83 -0.33 -12.20
N GLN A 200 13.08 -1.28 -12.78
CA GLN A 200 11.76 -0.98 -13.34
C GLN A 200 10.61 -1.21 -12.34
N ASN A 201 9.79 -0.18 -12.16
CA ASN A 201 8.71 -0.12 -11.18
C ASN A 201 7.38 -0.74 -11.64
N CYS A 202 7.19 -0.86 -12.96
CA CYS A 202 5.96 -1.40 -13.54
C CYS A 202 6.25 -2.25 -14.78
N ALA A 203 5.33 -3.14 -15.12
CA ALA A 203 5.43 -3.98 -16.33
C ALA A 203 4.02 -4.39 -16.83
N PHE A 204 3.97 -5.05 -17.99
CA PHE A 204 2.71 -5.53 -18.60
C PHE A 204 2.83 -6.93 -19.22
N VAL A 205 1.73 -7.68 -19.24
CA VAL A 205 1.60 -9.01 -19.87
C VAL A 205 0.17 -9.29 -20.35
N LYS A 206 -0.02 -10.09 -21.39
CA LYS A 206 -1.34 -10.60 -21.79
C LYS A 206 -1.50 -12.07 -21.39
N ILE A 207 -2.73 -12.48 -21.08
CA ILE A 207 -3.05 -13.85 -20.72
C ILE A 207 -3.42 -14.62 -22.00
N ASP A 208 -2.41 -14.96 -22.81
CA ASP A 208 -2.57 -15.77 -24.03
C ASP A 208 -1.89 -17.16 -24.00
N GLU A 209 -1.26 -17.52 -22.88
CA GLU A 209 -0.69 -18.84 -22.63
C GLU A 209 -1.16 -19.41 -21.27
N PRO A 210 -1.28 -20.74 -21.13
CA PRO A 210 -1.90 -21.38 -19.95
C PRO A 210 -1.08 -21.31 -18.65
N ILE A 211 0.24 -21.12 -18.74
CA ILE A 211 1.14 -21.16 -17.56
C ILE A 211 1.97 -19.88 -17.45
N ARG A 212 2.70 -19.53 -18.53
CA ARG A 212 3.78 -18.55 -18.49
C ARG A 212 3.36 -17.15 -17.98
N PRO A 213 2.21 -16.57 -18.38
CA PRO A 213 1.78 -15.26 -17.90
C PRO A 213 1.57 -15.24 -16.38
N PHE A 214 0.88 -16.23 -15.83
CA PHE A 214 0.59 -16.31 -14.39
C PHE A 214 1.87 -16.41 -13.55
N LEU A 215 2.85 -17.22 -13.98
CA LEU A 215 4.14 -17.32 -13.31
C LEU A 215 4.95 -16.02 -13.40
N TRP A 216 4.92 -15.35 -14.55
CA TRP A 216 5.61 -14.07 -14.73
C TRP A 216 4.99 -12.98 -13.86
N ILE A 217 3.66 -12.90 -13.76
CA ILE A 217 2.96 -11.95 -12.87
C ILE A 217 3.40 -12.16 -11.43
N PHE A 218 3.39 -13.40 -10.93
CA PHE A 218 3.83 -13.73 -9.57
C PHE A 218 5.29 -13.32 -9.34
N ASP A 219 6.20 -13.70 -10.24
CA ASP A 219 7.63 -13.42 -10.14
C ASP A 219 7.97 -11.92 -10.13
N VAL A 220 7.23 -11.13 -10.91
CA VAL A 220 7.38 -9.68 -11.08
C VAL A 220 6.77 -8.92 -9.90
N LEU A 221 5.57 -9.31 -9.43
CA LEU A 221 4.97 -8.75 -8.21
C LEU A 221 5.86 -9.00 -6.99
N MET A 222 6.51 -10.17 -6.88
CA MET A 222 7.45 -10.50 -5.80
C MET A 222 8.77 -9.70 -5.85
N LEU A 223 9.03 -8.91 -6.91
CA LEU A 223 10.09 -7.89 -6.96
C LEU A 223 9.56 -6.46 -6.68
N GLY A 224 8.32 -6.37 -6.20
CA GLY A 224 7.62 -5.10 -5.96
C GLY A 224 7.31 -4.34 -7.25
N THR A 225 7.23 -5.00 -8.41
CA THR A 225 6.94 -4.35 -9.70
C THR A 225 5.45 -4.46 -10.00
N GLY A 226 4.76 -3.32 -10.15
CA GLY A 226 3.31 -3.31 -10.40
C GLY A 226 2.97 -3.77 -11.83
N VAL A 227 2.10 -4.77 -11.96
CA VAL A 227 1.75 -5.38 -13.24
C VAL A 227 0.40 -4.90 -13.75
N GLY A 228 0.33 -4.58 -15.04
CA GLY A 228 -0.92 -4.55 -15.78
C GLY A 228 -1.09 -5.81 -16.62
N PHE A 229 -2.32 -6.31 -16.76
CA PHE A 229 -2.58 -7.52 -17.53
C PHE A 229 -3.81 -7.45 -18.44
N ASN A 230 -3.75 -8.06 -19.63
CA ASN A 230 -4.82 -8.09 -20.62
C ASN A 230 -5.49 -9.48 -20.68
N ILE A 231 -6.83 -9.50 -20.54
CA ILE A 231 -7.71 -10.69 -20.54
C ILE A 231 -8.78 -10.64 -21.64
N GLN A 232 -8.62 -9.80 -22.66
CA GLN A 232 -9.52 -9.76 -23.81
C GLN A 232 -9.68 -11.14 -24.43
N ARG A 233 -10.85 -11.43 -25.02
CA ARG A 233 -11.17 -12.76 -25.57
C ARG A 233 -10.17 -13.19 -26.64
N GLU A 234 -9.67 -12.25 -27.46
CA GLU A 234 -8.62 -12.52 -28.45
C GLU A 234 -7.31 -13.09 -27.87
N ASN A 235 -7.08 -12.93 -26.55
CA ASN A 235 -5.96 -13.50 -25.81
C ASN A 235 -6.39 -14.78 -25.08
N VAL A 236 -7.45 -14.71 -24.28
CA VAL A 236 -7.86 -15.84 -23.43
C VAL A 236 -8.36 -17.04 -24.24
N ASP A 237 -8.95 -16.84 -25.42
CA ASP A 237 -9.34 -17.93 -26.32
C ASP A 237 -8.15 -18.74 -26.89
N LYS A 238 -6.90 -18.28 -26.74
CA LYS A 238 -5.72 -19.07 -27.13
C LYS A 238 -5.39 -20.16 -26.11
N LEU A 239 -5.89 -20.07 -24.88
CA LEU A 239 -5.66 -21.10 -23.86
C LEU A 239 -6.33 -22.43 -24.28
N PRO A 240 -5.62 -23.58 -24.14
CA PRO A 240 -6.25 -24.88 -24.31
C PRO A 240 -7.29 -25.11 -23.20
N PRO A 241 -8.32 -25.95 -23.45
CA PRO A 241 -9.23 -26.37 -22.40
C PRO A 241 -8.46 -27.14 -21.31
N LEU A 242 -8.91 -27.00 -20.06
CA LEU A 242 -8.42 -27.80 -18.95
C LEU A 242 -8.72 -29.27 -19.20
N LEU A 243 -7.85 -30.15 -18.73
CA LEU A 243 -8.07 -31.60 -18.83
C LEU A 243 -9.36 -32.00 -18.10
N ASP A 244 -10.18 -32.86 -18.73
CA ASP A 244 -11.36 -33.43 -18.08
C ASP A 244 -10.96 -34.53 -17.10
N LYS A 245 -10.39 -34.10 -15.97
CA LYS A 245 -9.96 -34.92 -14.85
C LYS A 245 -10.15 -34.14 -13.55
N GLU A 246 -10.53 -34.86 -12.51
CA GLU A 246 -10.46 -34.36 -11.15
C GLU A 246 -9.00 -34.39 -10.69
N ILE A 247 -8.48 -33.23 -10.28
CA ILE A 247 -7.08 -33.05 -9.87
C ILE A 247 -7.10 -32.49 -8.45
N ILE A 248 -6.24 -33.05 -7.60
CA ILE A 248 -6.16 -32.72 -6.18
C ILE A 248 -4.71 -32.33 -5.85
N ILE A 249 -4.52 -31.08 -5.50
CA ILE A 249 -3.28 -30.49 -5.01
C ILE A 249 -3.38 -30.41 -3.48
N THR A 250 -2.54 -31.16 -2.77
CA THR A 250 -2.66 -31.34 -1.31
C THR A 250 -1.43 -30.84 -0.57
N ARG A 251 -1.60 -30.02 0.47
CA ARG A 251 -0.49 -29.71 1.38
C ARG A 251 -0.24 -30.89 2.33
N LEU A 252 1.02 -31.28 2.43
CA LEU A 252 1.53 -32.33 3.31
C LEU A 252 2.93 -31.92 3.76
N ASP A 253 3.04 -31.31 4.95
CA ASP A 253 4.30 -30.71 5.46
C ASP A 253 5.27 -31.76 6.02
N THR A 254 5.56 -32.79 5.21
CA THR A 254 6.49 -33.87 5.51
C THR A 254 7.70 -33.81 4.57
N LYS A 255 8.56 -34.84 4.59
CA LYS A 255 9.76 -34.95 3.75
C LYS A 255 9.60 -35.92 2.57
N ASP A 256 8.42 -36.51 2.45
CA ASP A 256 8.02 -37.52 1.47
C ASP A 256 6.87 -37.05 0.54
N ALA A 257 6.43 -35.79 0.67
CA ALA A 257 5.54 -35.15 -0.28
C ALA A 257 6.20 -34.99 -1.67
N ASP A 258 5.40 -35.04 -2.74
CA ASP A 258 5.88 -35.05 -4.14
C ASP A 258 6.67 -33.79 -4.53
N PHE A 259 6.47 -32.67 -3.82
CA PHE A 259 7.28 -31.46 -3.96
C PHE A 259 7.50 -30.71 -2.63
N ILE A 260 8.73 -30.67 -2.15
CA ILE A 260 9.12 -29.79 -1.04
C ILE A 260 9.45 -28.40 -1.59
N VAL A 261 8.74 -27.37 -1.12
CA VAL A 261 8.84 -25.99 -1.62
C VAL A 261 10.08 -25.30 -1.02
N PRO A 262 11.04 -24.82 -1.83
CA PRO A 262 12.16 -24.03 -1.33
C PRO A 262 11.74 -22.67 -0.73
N ASP A 263 12.50 -22.18 0.24
CA ASP A 263 12.35 -20.84 0.85
C ASP A 263 12.86 -19.70 -0.06
N SER A 264 12.36 -19.67 -1.29
CA SER A 264 12.65 -18.62 -2.26
C SER A 264 11.44 -18.33 -3.16
N ARG A 265 11.45 -17.14 -3.78
CA ARG A 265 10.47 -16.70 -4.77
C ARG A 265 10.34 -17.70 -5.92
N GLU A 266 11.47 -18.22 -6.38
CA GLU A 266 11.58 -19.23 -7.43
C GLU A 266 10.97 -20.56 -6.99
N GLY A 267 11.15 -20.94 -5.72
CA GLY A 267 10.50 -22.11 -5.11
C GLY A 267 8.97 -22.03 -5.10
N TRP A 268 8.43 -20.85 -4.76
CA TRP A 268 6.98 -20.59 -4.84
C TRP A 268 6.50 -20.61 -6.30
N GLY A 269 7.27 -20.03 -7.23
CA GLY A 269 6.99 -20.08 -8.67
C GLY A 269 6.94 -21.52 -9.21
N SER A 270 7.87 -22.38 -8.81
CA SER A 270 7.88 -23.82 -9.17
C SER A 270 6.68 -24.60 -8.62
N LEU A 271 6.02 -24.13 -7.56
CA LEU A 271 4.77 -24.74 -7.09
C LEU A 271 3.60 -24.35 -8.01
N PHE A 272 3.45 -23.06 -8.35
CA PHE A 272 2.45 -22.62 -9.32
C PHE A 272 2.64 -23.30 -10.68
N GLU A 273 3.87 -23.46 -11.15
CA GLU A 273 4.19 -24.15 -12.40
C GLU A 273 3.61 -25.57 -12.39
N LYS A 274 3.91 -26.35 -11.34
CA LYS A 274 3.40 -27.72 -11.18
C LYS A 274 1.88 -27.79 -11.11
N ILE A 275 1.24 -26.81 -10.48
CA ILE A 275 -0.22 -26.70 -10.41
C ILE A 275 -0.80 -26.52 -11.82
N PHE A 276 -0.38 -25.49 -12.55
CA PHE A 276 -0.91 -25.27 -13.90
C PHE A 276 -0.52 -26.42 -14.86
N GLU A 277 0.68 -26.99 -14.76
CA GLU A 277 1.05 -28.21 -15.49
C GLU A 277 0.11 -29.39 -15.21
N ALA A 278 -0.37 -29.56 -13.97
CA ALA A 278 -1.31 -30.61 -13.61
C ALA A 278 -2.64 -30.44 -14.36
N TYR A 279 -3.19 -29.23 -14.39
CA TYR A 279 -4.49 -28.93 -15.01
C TYR A 279 -4.48 -28.86 -16.53
N PHE A 280 -3.42 -28.32 -17.14
CA PHE A 280 -3.34 -28.15 -18.59
C PHE A 280 -2.69 -29.32 -19.34
N TYR A 281 -1.76 -30.05 -18.72
CA TYR A 281 -0.90 -31.01 -19.46
C TYR A 281 -0.79 -32.42 -18.86
N LYS A 282 -0.62 -32.55 -17.55
CA LYS A 282 -0.25 -33.83 -16.92
C LYS A 282 -1.45 -34.64 -16.45
N GLY A 283 -2.49 -33.98 -15.95
CA GLY A 283 -3.70 -34.62 -15.46
C GLY A 283 -3.42 -35.60 -14.32
N LYS A 284 -2.69 -35.13 -13.31
CA LYS A 284 -2.23 -35.89 -12.13
C LYS A 284 -2.28 -35.01 -10.87
N SER A 285 -2.93 -35.51 -9.84
CA SER A 285 -2.85 -35.01 -8.46
C SER A 285 -1.41 -35.15 -7.90
N PHE A 286 -1.03 -34.27 -6.95
CA PHE A 286 0.24 -34.36 -6.22
C PHE A 286 0.17 -33.66 -4.86
N SER A 287 1.14 -33.97 -3.99
CA SER A 287 1.31 -33.37 -2.66
C SER A 287 2.49 -32.40 -2.59
N TYR A 288 2.40 -31.36 -1.76
CA TYR A 288 3.49 -30.40 -1.56
C TYR A 288 3.71 -30.03 -0.09
N SER A 289 4.95 -29.71 0.27
CA SER A 289 5.38 -29.45 1.65
C SER A 289 5.97 -28.04 1.78
N THR A 290 5.40 -27.20 2.65
CA THR A 290 5.90 -25.84 2.91
C THR A 290 6.94 -25.77 4.03
N VAL A 291 7.38 -26.93 4.56
CA VAL A 291 8.23 -27.08 5.76
C VAL A 291 9.58 -26.36 5.75
N LEU A 292 10.03 -25.85 4.60
CA LEU A 292 11.25 -25.04 4.49
C LEU A 292 11.00 -23.52 4.53
N ILE A 293 9.78 -23.07 4.21
CA ILE A 293 9.43 -21.65 4.08
C ILE A 293 9.55 -20.95 5.45
N ARG A 294 10.19 -19.78 5.46
CA ARG A 294 10.39 -18.98 6.68
C ARG A 294 9.07 -18.53 7.31
N SER A 295 9.06 -18.42 8.64
CA SER A 295 7.91 -17.94 9.42
C SER A 295 7.61 -16.46 9.19
N ALA A 296 6.36 -16.07 9.44
CA ALA A 296 5.90 -14.68 9.51
C ALA A 296 6.83 -13.81 10.37
N GLY A 297 6.98 -12.53 10.01
CA GLY A 297 7.80 -11.55 10.74
C GLY A 297 9.31 -11.64 10.47
N THR A 298 9.80 -12.65 9.75
CA THR A 298 11.23 -12.79 9.42
C THR A 298 11.69 -11.69 8.44
N LYS A 299 12.76 -10.93 8.74
CA LYS A 299 13.29 -9.88 7.85
C LYS A 299 13.63 -10.41 6.45
N ILE A 300 13.22 -9.67 5.41
CA ILE A 300 13.54 -9.99 4.00
C ILE A 300 14.83 -9.26 3.60
N LYS A 301 15.81 -10.00 3.04
CA LYS A 301 17.07 -9.43 2.52
C LYS A 301 16.87 -8.83 1.11
N GLY A 302 17.60 -7.76 0.80
CA GLY A 302 17.65 -7.14 -0.53
C GLY A 302 16.60 -6.04 -0.77
N PHE A 303 15.32 -6.35 -0.56
CA PHE A 303 14.22 -5.38 -0.71
C PHE A 303 13.80 -4.71 0.61
N GLY A 304 14.01 -5.36 1.76
CA GLY A 304 13.53 -4.89 3.07
C GLY A 304 12.14 -5.43 3.41
N GLY A 305 11.61 -5.02 4.57
CA GLY A 305 10.33 -5.54 5.10
C GLY A 305 10.47 -6.90 5.79
N ILE A 306 9.32 -7.55 6.02
CA ILE A 306 9.17 -8.83 6.74
C ILE A 306 8.35 -9.82 5.91
N ALA A 307 8.61 -11.12 6.10
CA ALA A 307 7.88 -12.20 5.44
C ALA A 307 6.48 -12.40 6.04
N SER A 308 5.51 -12.80 5.21
CA SER A 308 4.15 -13.18 5.63
C SER A 308 4.08 -14.62 6.16
N GLY A 309 4.89 -15.53 5.62
CA GLY A 309 4.85 -16.97 5.93
C GLY A 309 4.22 -17.78 4.78
N PRO A 310 3.98 -19.09 4.98
CA PRO A 310 3.48 -19.98 3.92
C PRO A 310 1.96 -20.01 3.75
N GLU A 311 1.17 -19.49 4.71
CA GLU A 311 -0.27 -19.76 4.76
C GLU A 311 -1.05 -19.05 3.64
N ASP A 312 -0.71 -17.79 3.31
CA ASP A 312 -1.32 -17.05 2.19
C ASP A 312 -1.15 -17.79 0.85
N LEU A 313 0.04 -18.38 0.62
CA LEU A 313 0.33 -19.19 -0.56
C LEU A 313 -0.58 -20.42 -0.63
N VAL A 314 -0.75 -21.13 0.50
CA VAL A 314 -1.57 -22.35 0.60
C VAL A 314 -3.05 -22.04 0.33
N LYS A 315 -3.55 -20.96 0.93
CA LYS A 315 -4.91 -20.42 0.74
C LYS A 315 -5.16 -19.99 -0.70
N GLY A 316 -4.23 -19.24 -1.30
CA GLY A 316 -4.32 -18.82 -2.70
C GLY A 316 -4.28 -20.00 -3.69
N ILE A 317 -3.44 -21.01 -3.43
CA ILE A 317 -3.40 -22.26 -4.20
C ILE A 317 -4.75 -23.00 -4.14
N LYS A 318 -5.39 -23.06 -2.97
CA LYS A 318 -6.73 -23.66 -2.82
C LYS A 318 -7.75 -22.95 -3.71
N ASN A 319 -7.81 -21.62 -3.64
CA ASN A 319 -8.78 -20.83 -4.41
C ASN A 319 -8.55 -20.95 -5.94
N ILE A 320 -7.29 -21.00 -6.39
CA ILE A 320 -6.94 -21.25 -7.80
C ILE A 320 -7.35 -22.69 -8.21
N GLN A 321 -7.10 -23.69 -7.37
CA GLN A 321 -7.54 -25.07 -7.60
C GLN A 321 -9.07 -25.20 -7.72
N GLU A 322 -9.85 -24.45 -6.94
CA GLU A 322 -11.31 -24.46 -7.02
C GLU A 322 -11.81 -23.89 -8.37
N ILE A 323 -11.20 -22.79 -8.86
CA ILE A 323 -11.50 -22.23 -10.20
C ILE A 323 -11.15 -23.24 -11.30
N LEU A 324 -9.96 -23.84 -11.23
CA LEU A 324 -9.49 -24.80 -12.24
C LEU A 324 -10.33 -26.09 -12.26
N ASN A 325 -10.65 -26.68 -11.10
CA ASN A 325 -11.53 -27.86 -11.04
C ASN A 325 -12.95 -27.56 -11.55
N LYS A 326 -13.50 -26.37 -11.27
CA LYS A 326 -14.81 -25.91 -11.78
C LYS A 326 -14.86 -25.80 -13.31
N ARG A 327 -13.71 -25.61 -13.97
CA ARG A 327 -13.58 -25.48 -15.44
C ARG A 327 -13.00 -26.72 -16.14
N ARG A 328 -12.86 -27.87 -15.45
CA ARG A 328 -12.38 -29.13 -16.05
C ARG A 328 -13.12 -29.48 -17.35
N GLY A 329 -12.40 -29.91 -18.38
CA GLY A 329 -12.94 -30.18 -19.72
C GLY A 329 -13.35 -28.93 -20.53
N THR A 330 -13.18 -27.72 -20.00
CA THR A 330 -13.59 -26.45 -20.63
C THR A 330 -12.44 -25.43 -20.63
N LYS A 331 -12.60 -24.32 -21.35
CA LYS A 331 -11.66 -23.19 -21.27
C LYS A 331 -11.96 -22.29 -20.06
N LEU A 332 -10.94 -21.56 -19.62
CA LEU A 332 -11.10 -20.40 -18.76
C LEU A 332 -11.75 -19.24 -19.53
N THR A 333 -12.57 -18.42 -18.85
CA THR A 333 -13.04 -17.11 -19.33
C THR A 333 -12.07 -16.00 -18.92
N GLY A 334 -12.21 -14.81 -19.51
CA GLY A 334 -11.45 -13.63 -19.07
C GLY A 334 -11.66 -13.33 -17.57
N VAL A 335 -12.86 -13.60 -17.05
CA VAL A 335 -13.19 -13.43 -15.64
C VAL A 335 -12.56 -14.50 -14.74
N ASP A 336 -12.42 -15.76 -15.19
CA ASP A 336 -11.61 -16.75 -14.44
C ASP A 336 -10.12 -16.33 -14.39
N CYS A 337 -9.60 -15.76 -15.48
CA CYS A 337 -8.23 -15.25 -15.54
C CYS A 337 -8.04 -14.00 -14.64
N LEU A 338 -9.02 -13.09 -14.60
CA LEU A 338 -9.10 -11.99 -13.63
C LEU A 338 -9.04 -12.52 -12.19
N ASP A 339 -9.79 -13.58 -11.89
CA ASP A 339 -9.83 -14.18 -10.56
C ASP A 339 -8.46 -14.80 -10.19
N ILE A 340 -7.87 -15.63 -11.05
CA ILE A 340 -6.57 -16.28 -10.81
C ILE A 340 -5.45 -15.24 -10.60
N VAL A 341 -5.36 -14.21 -11.46
CA VAL A 341 -4.32 -13.16 -11.33
C VAL A 341 -4.48 -12.36 -10.05
N ASN A 342 -5.72 -12.07 -9.65
CA ASN A 342 -5.98 -11.31 -8.43
C ASN A 342 -5.73 -12.14 -7.16
N ILE A 343 -5.97 -13.46 -7.18
CA ILE A 343 -5.54 -14.36 -6.10
C ILE A 343 -4.01 -14.41 -6.04
N ILE A 344 -3.31 -14.52 -7.18
CA ILE A 344 -1.84 -14.45 -7.22
C ILE A 344 -1.32 -13.17 -6.56
N ALA A 345 -2.00 -12.03 -6.77
CA ALA A 345 -1.60 -10.77 -6.15
C ALA A 345 -1.94 -10.67 -4.65
N SER A 346 -3.03 -11.28 -4.14
CA SER A 346 -3.34 -11.23 -2.70
C SER A 346 -2.26 -11.95 -1.88
N ILE A 347 -1.74 -13.07 -2.41
CA ILE A 347 -0.60 -13.83 -1.86
C ILE A 347 0.64 -12.94 -1.72
N VAL A 348 0.93 -12.07 -2.69
CA VAL A 348 2.09 -11.16 -2.64
C VAL A 348 1.84 -9.95 -1.74
N VAL A 349 0.62 -9.41 -1.72
CA VAL A 349 0.23 -8.23 -0.91
C VAL A 349 0.05 -8.57 0.58
N ALA A 350 0.04 -9.85 0.96
CA ALA A 350 0.32 -10.25 2.35
C ALA A 350 1.71 -9.78 2.84
N GLY A 351 2.65 -9.55 1.92
CA GLY A 351 3.96 -8.97 2.22
C GLY A 351 4.01 -7.44 2.35
N ASN A 352 2.98 -6.67 1.94
CA ASN A 352 3.02 -5.19 1.96
C ASN A 352 1.62 -4.50 1.94
N VAL A 353 1.26 -3.84 3.07
CA VAL A 353 0.36 -2.65 3.28
C VAL A 353 -0.98 -2.53 2.50
N ARG A 354 -2.11 -2.34 3.21
CA ARG A 354 -3.48 -2.71 2.76
C ARG A 354 -4.59 -1.63 3.03
N ARG A 355 -5.89 -2.01 3.05
CA ARG A 355 -7.07 -1.13 3.36
C ARG A 355 -7.61 -1.42 4.77
N CYS A 356 -8.36 -0.51 5.42
CA CYS A 356 -8.43 -0.54 6.90
C CYS A 356 -9.77 -0.20 7.58
N LEU A 357 -9.93 -0.71 8.80
CA LEU A 357 -10.95 -0.37 9.81
C LEU A 357 -10.40 0.56 10.90
N PRO A 358 -11.26 1.26 11.65
CA PRO A 358 -10.85 2.15 12.74
C PRO A 358 -10.68 1.42 14.08
N LYS A 359 -9.90 2.04 14.96
CA LYS A 359 -9.83 1.75 16.38
C LYS A 359 -11.22 1.75 17.03
N GLY A 360 -11.45 0.82 17.94
CA GLY A 360 -12.73 0.59 18.60
C GLY A 360 -13.76 -0.17 17.77
N ALA A 361 -13.45 -0.51 16.50
CA ALA A 361 -14.33 -1.34 15.69
C ALA A 361 -14.41 -2.76 16.26
N LYS A 362 -15.63 -3.20 16.56
CA LYS A 362 -15.94 -4.45 17.25
C LYS A 362 -15.97 -5.60 16.26
N VAL A 363 -14.86 -6.33 16.14
CA VAL A 363 -14.83 -7.55 15.35
C VAL A 363 -15.65 -8.62 16.08
N HIS A 364 -16.53 -9.29 15.36
CA HIS A 364 -17.36 -10.37 15.91
C HIS A 364 -16.49 -11.61 16.05
N THR A 365 -16.05 -11.95 17.26
CA THR A 365 -15.22 -13.14 17.51
C THR A 365 -15.99 -14.20 18.29
N LYS A 366 -15.52 -15.43 18.24
CA LYS A 366 -15.97 -16.54 19.11
C LYS A 366 -15.77 -16.22 20.59
N ASN A 367 -14.71 -15.48 20.91
CA ASN A 367 -14.41 -14.90 22.23
C ASN A 367 -15.24 -13.64 22.54
N GLY A 368 -16.23 -13.28 21.71
CA GLY A 368 -17.09 -12.11 21.87
C GLY A 368 -16.68 -10.91 21.03
N LEU A 369 -17.15 -9.71 21.37
CA LEU A 369 -16.78 -8.48 20.66
C LEU A 369 -15.40 -7.99 21.12
N ILE A 370 -14.38 -8.18 20.30
CA ILE A 370 -13.02 -7.69 20.55
C ILE A 370 -12.78 -6.46 19.66
N ASN A 371 -12.14 -5.41 20.19
CA ASN A 371 -11.79 -4.24 19.36
C ASN A 371 -10.68 -4.65 18.37
N ILE A 372 -10.68 -4.14 17.14
CA ILE A 372 -9.69 -4.56 16.13
C ILE A 372 -8.24 -4.26 16.56
N GLU A 373 -8.00 -3.23 17.38
CA GLU A 373 -6.70 -2.94 18.00
C GLU A 373 -6.23 -3.99 19.01
N ASP A 374 -7.14 -4.84 19.53
CA ASP A 374 -6.88 -5.86 20.55
C ASP A 374 -6.87 -7.30 20.00
N ILE A 375 -7.51 -7.56 18.85
CA ILE A 375 -7.48 -8.86 18.13
C ILE A 375 -6.05 -9.44 18.03
N ILE A 376 -5.89 -10.75 18.17
CA ILE A 376 -4.60 -11.43 17.94
C ILE A 376 -4.70 -12.46 16.81
N VAL A 377 -3.56 -12.76 16.19
CA VAL A 377 -3.45 -13.85 15.21
C VAL A 377 -3.81 -15.17 15.90
N GLY A 378 -4.73 -15.92 15.28
CA GLY A 378 -5.34 -17.13 15.85
C GLY A 378 -6.72 -16.93 16.48
N ASP A 379 -7.19 -15.70 16.72
CA ASP A 379 -8.59 -15.46 17.13
C ASP A 379 -9.57 -15.96 16.05
N GLU A 380 -10.66 -16.59 16.47
CA GLU A 380 -11.73 -17.06 15.58
C GLU A 380 -12.78 -15.95 15.38
N VAL A 381 -12.84 -15.36 14.18
CA VAL A 381 -13.78 -14.29 13.79
C VAL A 381 -14.93 -14.82 12.93
N LEU A 382 -16.11 -14.21 13.05
CA LEU A 382 -17.32 -14.59 12.33
C LEU A 382 -17.26 -14.07 10.89
N THR A 383 -17.55 -14.95 9.93
CA THR A 383 -17.63 -14.69 8.48
C THR A 383 -18.95 -15.21 7.94
N THR A 384 -19.27 -15.07 6.64
CA THR A 384 -20.47 -15.75 6.11
C THR A 384 -20.33 -17.29 6.13
N HIS A 385 -19.09 -17.79 6.22
CA HIS A 385 -18.72 -19.20 6.23
C HIS A 385 -18.48 -19.75 7.65
N GLY A 386 -19.14 -19.16 8.66
CA GLY A 386 -18.95 -19.50 10.07
C GLY A 386 -17.70 -18.83 10.66
N TYR A 387 -17.14 -19.41 11.73
CA TYR A 387 -15.89 -18.90 12.31
C TYR A 387 -14.67 -19.27 11.46
N LYS A 388 -13.78 -18.30 11.25
CA LYS A 388 -12.48 -18.43 10.57
C LYS A 388 -11.41 -17.74 11.39
N LYS A 389 -10.15 -18.18 11.30
CA LYS A 389 -9.07 -17.58 12.09
C LYS A 389 -8.58 -16.28 11.49
N VAL A 390 -8.11 -15.38 12.35
CA VAL A 390 -7.26 -14.25 11.93
C VAL A 390 -5.87 -14.79 11.64
N GLU A 391 -5.44 -14.72 10.38
CA GLU A 391 -4.12 -15.16 9.92
C GLU A 391 -3.07 -14.08 10.14
N ASN A 392 -3.39 -12.83 9.80
CA ASN A 392 -2.52 -11.67 9.95
C ASN A 392 -3.31 -10.49 10.54
N LYS A 393 -2.61 -9.62 11.27
CA LYS A 393 -3.12 -8.33 11.73
C LYS A 393 -2.09 -7.24 11.45
N PHE A 394 -2.57 -6.11 10.95
CA PHE A 394 -1.76 -4.99 10.52
C PHE A 394 -2.17 -3.73 11.27
N VAL A 395 -1.19 -2.99 11.81
CA VAL A 395 -1.41 -1.61 12.29
C VAL A 395 -1.07 -0.70 11.11
N GLN A 396 -2.09 -0.11 10.49
CA GLN A 396 -1.99 0.56 9.18
C GLN A 396 -1.74 2.06 9.32
N GLY A 397 -1.02 2.44 10.38
CA GLY A 397 -1.01 3.82 10.88
C GLY A 397 -2.43 4.31 11.10
N VAL A 398 -2.71 5.54 10.67
CA VAL A 398 -3.99 6.21 10.90
C VAL A 398 -4.48 6.82 9.60
N GLN A 399 -5.76 6.64 9.30
CA GLN A 399 -6.33 6.95 7.99
C GLN A 399 -7.69 7.66 8.09
N LYS A 400 -8.10 8.26 6.97
CA LYS A 400 -9.37 8.98 6.83
C LYS A 400 -10.53 8.00 6.64
N VAL A 401 -11.63 8.21 7.35
CA VAL A 401 -12.75 7.25 7.43
C VAL A 401 -14.08 7.89 7.02
N VAL A 402 -15.06 7.06 6.70
CA VAL A 402 -16.47 7.43 6.49
C VAL A 402 -17.29 6.73 7.57
N SER A 403 -18.21 7.46 8.19
CA SER A 403 -19.32 6.89 8.92
C SER A 403 -20.47 6.67 7.95
N VAL A 404 -20.84 5.40 7.75
CA VAL A 404 -22.01 4.97 7.00
C VAL A 404 -23.12 4.71 8.00
N THR A 405 -24.06 5.64 8.08
CA THR A 405 -25.18 5.65 9.01
C THR A 405 -26.35 4.88 8.38
N THR A 406 -26.93 3.94 9.11
CA THR A 406 -28.06 3.11 8.64
C THR A 406 -29.25 3.18 9.59
N ASN A 407 -30.41 2.68 9.16
CA ASN A 407 -31.58 2.62 10.04
C ASN A 407 -31.47 1.62 11.21
N LYS A 408 -30.40 0.81 11.28
CA LYS A 408 -30.11 -0.09 12.41
C LYS A 408 -28.81 0.23 13.18
N GLY A 409 -27.85 0.96 12.60
CA GLY A 409 -26.59 1.31 13.28
C GLY A 409 -25.61 2.14 12.43
N ASP A 410 -24.41 2.41 12.95
CA ASP A 410 -23.34 3.10 12.20
C ASP A 410 -22.18 2.13 11.92
N PHE A 411 -21.60 2.20 10.72
CA PHE A 411 -20.32 1.57 10.41
C PHE A 411 -19.26 2.63 10.09
N ILE A 412 -18.03 2.45 10.57
CA ILE A 412 -16.94 3.42 10.36
C ILE A 412 -15.75 2.68 9.75
N CYS A 413 -15.18 3.19 8.65
CA CYS A 413 -14.09 2.53 7.90
C CYS A 413 -13.36 3.45 6.91
N THR A 414 -12.18 3.08 6.38
CA THR A 414 -11.49 3.94 5.40
C THR A 414 -12.31 4.16 4.13
N ARG A 415 -12.14 5.29 3.45
CA ARG A 415 -12.95 5.67 2.27
C ARG A 415 -13.04 4.57 1.19
N ASN A 416 -11.90 3.93 0.90
CA ASN A 416 -11.75 2.81 -0.03
C ASN A 416 -12.11 1.42 0.54
N HIS A 417 -12.51 1.33 1.80
CA HIS A 417 -12.84 0.07 2.46
C HIS A 417 -14.19 -0.43 1.94
N LYS A 418 -14.29 -1.72 1.60
CA LYS A 418 -15.45 -2.25 0.87
C LYS A 418 -16.48 -2.85 1.81
N MET A 419 -17.74 -2.41 1.75
CA MET A 419 -18.84 -3.01 2.49
C MET A 419 -19.72 -3.87 1.58
N ALA A 420 -20.27 -4.95 2.12
CA ALA A 420 -21.23 -5.78 1.39
C ALA A 420 -22.63 -5.14 1.34
N ILE A 421 -23.14 -4.87 0.13
CA ILE A 421 -24.56 -4.60 -0.12
C ILE A 421 -25.27 -5.85 -0.65
N LEU A 422 -26.51 -6.06 -0.23
CA LEU A 422 -27.39 -7.15 -0.62
C LEU A 422 -27.95 -6.92 -2.04
N ASP A 423 -27.92 -7.97 -2.87
CA ASP A 423 -28.51 -7.99 -4.20
C ASP A 423 -30.03 -8.30 -4.19
N SER A 424 -30.63 -8.44 -5.38
CA SER A 424 -32.06 -8.75 -5.55
C SER A 424 -32.43 -10.24 -5.45
N LYS A 425 -31.48 -11.13 -5.15
CA LYS A 425 -31.57 -12.60 -5.19
C LYS A 425 -30.74 -13.31 -4.09
N ASN A 426 -30.66 -12.74 -2.90
CA ASN A 426 -30.00 -13.28 -1.69
C ASN A 426 -28.46 -13.39 -1.70
N GLY A 427 -27.77 -12.75 -2.63
CA GLY A 427 -26.31 -12.60 -2.65
C GLY A 427 -25.84 -11.17 -2.32
N TYR A 428 -24.54 -10.88 -2.50
CA TYR A 428 -23.96 -9.58 -2.10
C TYR A 428 -22.66 -9.15 -2.78
N SER A 429 -22.40 -7.85 -2.83
CA SER A 429 -21.26 -7.26 -3.53
C SER A 429 -20.69 -6.00 -2.85
N TRP A 430 -19.46 -5.63 -3.24
CA TRP A 430 -18.49 -4.97 -2.36
C TRP A 430 -18.23 -3.48 -2.66
N VAL A 431 -19.18 -2.61 -2.32
CA VAL A 431 -19.08 -1.16 -2.60
C VAL A 431 -18.09 -0.50 -1.63
N GLU A 432 -17.20 0.36 -2.14
CA GLU A 432 -16.32 1.16 -1.28
C GLU A 432 -17.13 2.18 -0.48
N ALA A 433 -16.75 2.43 0.77
CA ALA A 433 -17.53 3.25 1.68
C ALA A 433 -17.75 4.70 1.22
N GLU A 434 -16.88 5.23 0.35
CA GLU A 434 -17.06 6.53 -0.32
C GLU A 434 -17.97 6.49 -1.57
N ASN A 435 -18.27 5.30 -2.09
CA ASN A 435 -19.10 5.04 -3.27
C ASN A 435 -20.48 4.45 -2.94
N LEU A 436 -20.76 4.18 -1.65
CA LEU A 436 -22.09 3.80 -1.17
C LEU A 436 -23.12 4.92 -1.43
N LYS A 437 -24.40 4.54 -1.44
CA LYS A 437 -25.54 5.41 -1.70
C LYS A 437 -26.62 5.24 -0.64
N ILE A 438 -27.37 6.32 -0.38
CA ILE A 438 -28.58 6.27 0.43
C ILE A 438 -29.55 5.24 -0.19
N ASN A 439 -30.17 4.41 0.66
CA ASN A 439 -30.95 3.22 0.33
C ASN A 439 -30.16 1.99 -0.17
N ASN A 440 -28.83 2.00 -0.23
CA ASN A 440 -28.07 0.74 -0.37
C ASN A 440 -28.33 -0.16 0.85
N LYS A 441 -28.53 -1.45 0.59
CA LYS A 441 -28.89 -2.45 1.61
C LYS A 441 -27.66 -3.16 2.14
N LEU A 442 -26.97 -2.53 3.09
CA LEU A 442 -25.83 -3.15 3.77
C LEU A 442 -26.25 -4.41 4.52
N ILE A 443 -25.39 -5.43 4.49
CA ILE A 443 -25.61 -6.68 5.23
C ILE A 443 -25.23 -6.53 6.70
N LEU A 444 -26.05 -7.15 7.55
CA LEU A 444 -25.82 -7.33 8.97
C LEU A 444 -25.85 -8.82 9.33
N THR A 445 -25.05 -9.24 10.30
CA THR A 445 -25.22 -10.56 10.93
C THR A 445 -26.45 -10.59 11.85
N LYS A 446 -27.20 -11.69 11.80
CA LYS A 446 -28.18 -12.12 12.82
C LYS A 446 -27.68 -13.34 13.62
N THR A 447 -26.44 -13.75 13.39
CA THR A 447 -25.82 -14.90 14.07
C THR A 447 -25.15 -14.43 15.35
N ALA A 448 -25.67 -14.91 16.49
CA ALA A 448 -25.12 -14.63 17.81
C ALA A 448 -23.71 -15.21 17.95
N ILE A 449 -22.80 -14.46 18.60
CA ILE A 449 -21.46 -14.94 18.94
C ILE A 449 -21.41 -15.48 20.37
N GLU A 450 -20.51 -16.43 20.62
CA GLU A 450 -20.50 -17.25 21.84
C GLU A 450 -20.06 -16.44 23.07
N GLY A 451 -18.87 -15.84 23.03
CA GLY A 451 -18.24 -15.18 24.18
C GLY A 451 -17.68 -16.15 25.22
N THR A 452 -16.77 -15.67 26.06
CA THR A 452 -16.04 -16.49 27.05
C THR A 452 -16.52 -16.27 28.49
N ASP A 453 -16.37 -17.28 29.36
CA ASP A 453 -16.60 -17.16 30.81
C ASP A 453 -15.30 -16.93 31.61
N ASN A 454 -14.15 -17.03 30.93
CA ASN A 454 -12.81 -16.91 31.51
C ASN A 454 -12.30 -15.46 31.52
N ILE A 455 -13.14 -14.54 32.04
CA ILE A 455 -12.87 -13.11 32.10
C ILE A 455 -12.64 -12.66 33.55
N SER A 456 -11.50 -12.01 33.77
CA SER A 456 -11.24 -11.21 34.96
C SER A 456 -11.76 -9.79 34.78
N MET A 457 -12.42 -9.24 35.81
CA MET A 457 -12.68 -7.81 35.92
C MET A 457 -11.49 -7.06 36.56
N PRO A 458 -11.35 -5.74 36.36
CA PRO A 458 -10.28 -4.95 36.94
C PRO A 458 -10.20 -5.07 38.48
N SER A 459 -9.00 -5.23 39.02
CA SER A 459 -8.74 -5.14 40.46
C SER A 459 -8.22 -3.77 40.84
N ILE A 460 -8.73 -3.19 41.94
CA ILE A 460 -8.17 -1.96 42.54
C ILE A 460 -7.17 -2.35 43.64
N GLU A 461 -6.03 -1.65 43.70
CA GLU A 461 -5.09 -1.73 44.82
C GLU A 461 -5.52 -0.81 45.97
N PHE A 462 -5.33 -1.26 47.22
CA PHE A 462 -5.80 -0.55 48.41
C PHE A 462 -4.69 -0.38 49.45
N THR A 463 -4.54 0.84 49.97
CA THR A 463 -3.53 1.18 50.99
C THR A 463 -3.88 0.67 52.39
N THR A 464 -5.14 0.32 52.67
CA THR A 464 -5.54 -0.31 53.94
C THR A 464 -6.53 -1.47 53.74
N ARG A 465 -6.56 -2.39 54.72
CA ARG A 465 -7.53 -3.50 54.74
C ARG A 465 -8.99 -3.06 54.92
N LYS A 466 -9.24 -1.91 55.56
CA LYS A 466 -10.60 -1.40 55.82
C LYS A 466 -11.28 -0.93 54.53
N ASP A 467 -10.46 -0.39 53.62
CA ASP A 467 -10.86 0.25 52.38
C ASP A 467 -10.99 -0.74 51.21
N ARG A 468 -10.58 -2.00 51.42
CA ARG A 468 -10.54 -3.04 50.40
C ARG A 468 -11.94 -3.37 49.85
N LEU A 469 -12.05 -3.32 48.53
CA LEU A 469 -13.15 -3.90 47.75
C LEU A 469 -12.80 -5.35 47.38
N THR A 470 -13.78 -6.25 47.43
CA THR A 470 -13.74 -7.55 46.76
C THR A 470 -14.34 -7.40 45.37
N VAL A 471 -13.74 -7.98 44.33
CA VAL A 471 -14.33 -8.03 42.99
C VAL A 471 -14.83 -9.46 42.75
N PRO A 472 -16.15 -9.71 42.71
CA PRO A 472 -16.71 -11.05 42.49
C PRO A 472 -16.50 -11.53 41.04
N LYS A 473 -16.68 -12.83 40.74
CA LYS A 473 -16.69 -13.30 39.33
C LYS A 473 -17.90 -12.70 38.61
N LEU A 474 -17.71 -12.36 37.32
CA LEU A 474 -18.80 -11.92 36.46
C LEU A 474 -19.84 -13.04 36.26
N THR A 475 -21.11 -12.70 36.46
CA THR A 475 -22.26 -13.61 36.33
C THR A 475 -23.40 -12.88 35.61
N GLN A 476 -24.42 -13.60 35.14
CA GLN A 476 -25.61 -13.00 34.52
C GLN A 476 -26.27 -11.95 35.45
N LYS A 477 -26.44 -12.32 36.73
CA LYS A 477 -26.96 -11.46 37.80
C LYS A 477 -26.14 -10.17 37.99
N LEU A 478 -24.82 -10.27 37.91
CA LEU A 478 -23.93 -9.11 38.04
C LEU A 478 -23.89 -8.27 36.75
N SER A 479 -23.95 -8.90 35.59
CA SER A 479 -24.03 -8.24 34.27
C SER A 479 -25.33 -7.43 34.17
N TRP A 480 -26.46 -8.01 34.59
CA TRP A 480 -27.74 -7.31 34.77
C TRP A 480 -27.60 -6.11 35.71
N PHE A 481 -26.94 -6.27 36.87
CA PHE A 481 -26.75 -5.14 37.79
C PHE A 481 -25.88 -4.03 37.20
N PHE A 482 -24.85 -4.36 36.43
CA PHE A 482 -24.04 -3.37 35.74
C PHE A 482 -24.81 -2.61 34.66
N GLY A 483 -25.64 -3.29 33.87
CA GLY A 483 -26.56 -2.63 32.94
C GLY A 483 -27.55 -1.73 33.67
N PHE A 484 -28.16 -2.24 34.74
CA PHE A 484 -29.10 -1.51 35.60
C PHE A 484 -28.47 -0.25 36.21
N LEU A 485 -27.19 -0.30 36.61
CA LEU A 485 -26.49 0.87 37.15
C LEU A 485 -26.30 1.99 36.14
N VAL A 486 -26.27 1.73 34.83
CA VAL A 486 -26.12 2.79 33.82
C VAL A 486 -27.34 3.70 33.85
N THR A 487 -28.55 3.15 33.86
CA THR A 487 -29.83 3.87 33.75
C THR A 487 -30.54 4.12 35.09
N GLY A 488 -30.50 3.17 36.04
CA GLY A 488 -31.25 3.21 37.30
C GLY A 488 -30.53 3.84 38.51
N ALA A 489 -29.31 4.37 38.33
CA ALA A 489 -28.51 4.96 39.41
C ALA A 489 -28.03 6.38 39.08
N ASN A 490 -28.12 7.30 40.06
CA ASN A 490 -27.84 8.72 39.93
C ASN A 490 -26.96 9.21 41.09
N MET A 491 -26.05 10.16 40.85
CA MET A 491 -25.23 10.76 41.91
C MET A 491 -26.03 11.85 42.64
N VAL A 492 -26.10 11.79 43.97
CA VAL A 492 -26.72 12.82 44.82
C VAL A 492 -25.75 13.98 45.07
N ASN A 493 -24.48 13.63 45.25
CA ASN A 493 -23.35 14.51 45.39
C ASN A 493 -22.08 13.73 44.98
N LYS A 494 -20.89 14.36 44.96
CA LYS A 494 -19.63 13.72 44.51
C LYS A 494 -19.21 12.47 45.32
N GLN A 495 -19.80 12.23 46.49
CA GLN A 495 -19.48 11.16 47.44
C GLN A 495 -20.66 10.20 47.70
N THR A 496 -21.79 10.34 46.98
CA THR A 496 -22.99 9.51 47.25
C THR A 496 -23.71 9.13 45.96
N LEU A 497 -23.80 7.82 45.70
CA LEU A 497 -24.54 7.21 44.60
C LEU A 497 -25.90 6.72 45.12
N LYS A 498 -27.00 7.15 44.50
CA LYS A 498 -28.36 6.71 44.82
C LYS A 498 -28.93 5.86 43.70
N ILE A 499 -29.56 4.75 44.08
CA ILE A 499 -30.22 3.82 43.17
C ILE A 499 -31.71 3.84 43.50
N SER A 500 -32.56 3.93 42.47
CA SER A 500 -34.01 3.80 42.60
C SER A 500 -34.42 2.42 42.12
N ALA A 501 -35.14 1.67 42.95
CA ALA A 501 -35.74 0.39 42.61
C ALA A 501 -37.25 0.58 42.42
N ARG A 502 -37.85 -0.21 41.54
CA ARG A 502 -39.31 -0.18 41.30
C ARG A 502 -40.13 -0.77 42.47
N ASP A 503 -39.53 -1.73 43.19
CA ASP A 503 -40.17 -2.52 44.24
C ASP A 503 -39.15 -3.02 45.28
N TYR A 504 -39.67 -3.63 46.35
CA TYR A 504 -38.88 -4.09 47.50
C TYR A 504 -38.01 -5.33 47.22
N GLU A 505 -38.39 -6.20 46.28
CA GLU A 505 -37.59 -7.38 45.90
C GLU A 505 -36.45 -6.98 44.94
N GLN A 506 -36.68 -6.03 44.04
CA GLN A 506 -35.61 -5.42 43.26
C GLN A 506 -34.63 -4.64 44.16
N LEU A 507 -35.11 -3.92 45.17
CA LEU A 507 -34.25 -3.29 46.19
C LEU A 507 -33.39 -4.32 46.94
N LYS A 508 -33.95 -5.48 47.32
CA LYS A 508 -33.18 -6.60 47.90
C LYS A 508 -32.18 -7.20 46.91
N LYS A 509 -32.59 -7.45 45.66
CA LYS A 509 -31.76 -8.01 44.56
C LYS A 509 -30.49 -7.17 44.42
N ILE A 510 -30.66 -5.85 44.28
CA ILE A 510 -29.57 -4.87 44.19
C ILE A 510 -28.74 -4.82 45.47
N SER A 511 -29.36 -4.68 46.65
CA SER A 511 -28.65 -4.61 47.94
C SER A 511 -27.75 -5.83 48.19
N LYS A 512 -28.22 -7.03 47.81
CA LYS A 512 -27.43 -8.27 47.91
C LYS A 512 -26.23 -8.27 46.95
N ILE A 513 -26.39 -7.79 45.71
CA ILE A 513 -25.29 -7.71 44.74
C ILE A 513 -24.24 -6.69 45.18
N ILE A 514 -24.63 -5.54 45.75
CA ILE A 514 -23.67 -4.55 46.28
C ILE A 514 -22.80 -5.18 47.38
N LYS A 515 -23.39 -6.00 48.27
CA LYS A 515 -22.63 -6.68 49.34
C LYS A 515 -21.69 -7.79 48.85
N GLU A 516 -21.87 -8.32 47.64
CA GLU A 516 -20.89 -9.24 47.01
C GLU A 516 -19.53 -8.55 46.72
N PHE A 517 -19.49 -7.21 46.73
CA PHE A 517 -18.23 -6.43 46.67
C PHE A 517 -17.59 -6.14 48.03
N GLY A 518 -18.24 -6.50 49.15
CA GLY A 518 -17.70 -6.35 50.50
C GLY A 518 -18.72 -5.89 51.54
N ASP A 519 -18.73 -6.55 52.71
CA ASP A 519 -19.60 -6.20 53.84
C ASP A 519 -19.36 -4.78 54.38
N ASN A 520 -18.13 -4.28 54.23
CA ASN A 520 -17.70 -2.93 54.58
C ASN A 520 -18.32 -1.81 53.72
N ILE A 521 -19.00 -2.12 52.62
CA ILE A 521 -19.67 -1.10 51.79
C ILE A 521 -20.84 -0.48 52.56
N SER A 522 -20.68 0.79 52.93
CA SER A 522 -21.73 1.59 53.57
C SER A 522 -22.84 1.90 52.55
N LEU A 523 -24.05 1.44 52.86
CA LEU A 523 -25.28 1.72 52.12
C LEU A 523 -26.46 1.86 53.09
N THR A 524 -27.39 2.73 52.76
CA THR A 524 -28.62 3.01 53.51
C THR A 524 -29.82 2.75 52.60
N THR A 525 -30.82 2.02 53.08
CA THR A 525 -32.05 1.71 52.32
C THR A 525 -33.23 2.50 52.85
N THR A 526 -33.88 3.30 51.99
CA THR A 526 -35.12 4.00 52.30
C THR A 526 -36.29 3.29 51.62
N THR A 527 -37.38 3.05 52.35
CA THR A 527 -38.56 2.35 51.86
C THR A 527 -39.83 2.99 52.39
N ASP A 528 -40.61 3.61 51.51
CA ASP A 528 -41.96 4.09 51.75
C ASP A 528 -42.91 3.34 50.81
N LYS A 529 -43.74 2.46 51.39
CA LYS A 529 -44.71 1.65 50.65
C LYS A 529 -45.99 2.40 50.28
N ALA A 530 -46.29 3.53 50.92
CA ALA A 530 -47.46 4.35 50.58
C ALA A 530 -47.19 5.19 49.33
N ASN A 531 -45.96 5.71 49.21
CA ASN A 531 -45.53 6.55 48.07
C ASN A 531 -44.71 5.79 47.01
N ASN A 532 -44.56 4.46 47.13
CA ASN A 532 -43.74 3.59 46.27
C ASN A 532 -42.28 4.04 46.10
N ILE A 533 -41.66 4.55 47.18
CA ILE A 533 -40.26 5.01 47.17
C ILE A 533 -39.38 3.89 47.72
N TYR A 534 -38.66 3.19 46.85
CA TYR A 534 -37.66 2.18 47.21
C TYR A 534 -36.29 2.68 46.71
N THR A 535 -35.42 3.12 47.61
CA THR A 535 -34.11 3.68 47.22
C THR A 535 -32.96 3.20 48.09
N ILE A 536 -31.76 3.14 47.49
CA ILE A 536 -30.51 2.73 48.13
C ILE A 536 -29.51 3.85 47.95
N GLU A 537 -28.95 4.39 49.03
CA GLU A 537 -27.91 5.42 49.00
C GLU A 537 -26.58 4.81 49.49
N ILE A 538 -25.56 4.86 48.64
CA ILE A 538 -24.23 4.27 48.87
C ILE A 538 -23.24 5.41 49.11
N SER A 539 -22.46 5.33 50.19
CA SER A 539 -21.44 6.31 50.57
C SER A 539 -20.01 5.74 50.58
N SER A 540 -19.83 4.49 50.15
CA SER A 540 -18.51 3.89 49.96
C SER A 540 -17.81 4.49 48.73
N GLN A 541 -16.92 5.47 48.95
CA GLN A 541 -16.18 6.14 47.87
C GLN A 541 -15.43 5.15 46.96
N ASN A 542 -14.92 4.04 47.49
CA ASN A 542 -14.17 3.06 46.70
C ASN A 542 -15.08 2.24 45.78
N PHE A 543 -16.29 1.90 46.22
CA PHE A 543 -17.31 1.29 45.36
C PHE A 543 -17.78 2.29 44.30
N ILE A 544 -18.04 3.55 44.69
CA ILE A 544 -18.43 4.62 43.75
C ILE A 544 -17.35 4.85 42.69
N ASN A 545 -16.07 4.88 43.08
CA ASN A 545 -14.94 4.99 42.16
C ASN A 545 -14.86 3.79 41.21
N TYR A 546 -15.02 2.55 41.70
CA TYR A 546 -15.06 1.36 40.86
C TYR A 546 -16.20 1.43 39.82
N ILE A 547 -17.41 1.76 40.25
CA ILE A 547 -18.58 1.90 39.36
C ILE A 547 -18.38 3.02 38.34
N ASN A 548 -17.85 4.18 38.75
CA ASN A 548 -17.63 5.30 37.83
C ASN A 548 -16.50 5.03 36.84
N ASN A 549 -15.44 4.32 37.24
CA ASN A 549 -14.29 4.03 36.37
C ASN A 549 -14.57 2.89 35.37
N TYR A 550 -15.37 1.89 35.75
CA TYR A 550 -15.48 0.63 35.00
C TYR A 550 -16.89 0.25 34.55
N ILE A 551 -17.95 0.92 35.02
CA ILE A 551 -19.36 0.59 34.69
C ILE A 551 -20.10 1.78 34.07
N LYS A 552 -20.03 2.97 34.68
CA LYS A 552 -20.61 4.22 34.17
C LYS A 552 -19.67 4.95 33.20
N SER A 553 -19.06 4.19 32.30
CA SER A 553 -18.23 4.67 31.19
C SER A 553 -19.10 5.18 30.03
N ASN A 554 -18.50 5.94 29.10
CA ASN A 554 -19.12 6.29 27.82
C ASN A 554 -19.14 5.10 26.81
N THR A 555 -18.46 4.00 27.14
CA THR A 555 -18.39 2.75 26.38
C THR A 555 -18.69 1.56 27.28
N ILE A 556 -19.09 0.44 26.69
CA ILE A 556 -19.31 -0.83 27.37
C ILE A 556 -17.94 -1.49 27.57
N SER A 557 -17.65 -1.84 28.82
CA SER A 557 -16.34 -2.40 29.21
C SER A 557 -16.06 -3.75 28.55
N TYR A 558 -14.78 -4.05 28.29
CA TYR A 558 -14.30 -5.26 27.61
C TYR A 558 -14.90 -6.55 28.21
N PHE A 559 -14.97 -6.63 29.54
CA PHE A 559 -15.54 -7.78 30.26
C PHE A 559 -17.06 -7.99 30.05
N ILE A 560 -17.79 -7.03 29.48
CA ILE A 560 -19.16 -7.21 28.98
C ILE A 560 -19.17 -7.54 27.48
N ASN A 561 -18.31 -6.90 26.68
CA ASN A 561 -18.21 -7.15 25.24
C ASN A 561 -17.78 -8.59 24.90
N GLU A 562 -16.82 -9.13 25.65
CA GLU A 562 -16.20 -10.45 25.41
C GLU A 562 -16.97 -11.60 26.09
N THR A 563 -17.74 -11.34 27.15
CA THR A 563 -18.30 -12.43 27.98
C THR A 563 -19.42 -13.21 27.29
N THR A 564 -19.77 -14.39 27.81
CA THR A 564 -20.80 -15.28 27.24
C THR A 564 -22.09 -14.57 26.81
N LEU A 565 -22.72 -15.08 25.75
CA LEU A 565 -24.00 -14.63 25.18
C LEU A 565 -25.05 -14.28 26.24
N ASN A 566 -25.27 -15.16 27.23
CA ASN A 566 -26.26 -14.96 28.28
C ASN A 566 -25.89 -13.83 29.27
N ASN A 567 -24.59 -13.58 29.50
CA ASN A 567 -24.13 -12.42 30.26
C ASN A 567 -24.35 -11.12 29.46
N ARG A 568 -24.08 -11.11 28.14
CA ARG A 568 -24.38 -9.97 27.25
C ARG A 568 -25.86 -9.63 27.22
N ILE A 569 -26.74 -10.62 27.00
CA ILE A 569 -28.19 -10.38 27.02
C ILE A 569 -28.63 -9.92 28.41
N SER A 570 -28.13 -10.53 29.49
CA SER A 570 -28.45 -10.09 30.87
C SER A 570 -28.03 -8.64 31.14
N TYR A 571 -26.91 -8.16 30.59
CA TYR A 571 -26.53 -6.74 30.66
C TYR A 571 -27.56 -5.85 29.96
N ILE A 572 -28.00 -6.21 28.74
CA ILE A 572 -29.03 -5.49 27.98
C ILE A 572 -30.36 -5.47 28.76
N SER A 573 -30.79 -6.62 29.32
CA SER A 573 -31.93 -6.73 30.26
C SER A 573 -31.81 -5.77 31.44
N GLY A 574 -30.61 -5.65 32.01
CA GLY A 574 -30.31 -4.72 33.10
C GLY A 574 -30.50 -3.25 32.70
N VAL A 575 -29.96 -2.85 31.54
CA VAL A 575 -30.11 -1.48 31.02
C VAL A 575 -31.59 -1.14 30.85
N ILE A 576 -32.40 -2.09 30.35
CA ILE A 576 -33.85 -1.96 30.17
C ILE A 576 -34.56 -1.79 31.54
N ASP A 577 -34.36 -2.72 32.49
CA ASP A 577 -35.02 -2.67 33.81
C ASP A 577 -34.64 -1.40 34.59
N GLY A 578 -33.39 -0.94 34.48
CA GLY A 578 -32.91 0.28 35.14
C GLY A 578 -33.58 1.57 34.68
N MET A 579 -34.17 1.59 33.47
CA MET A 579 -34.95 2.74 33.00
C MET A 579 -36.31 2.87 33.69
N ASN A 580 -36.83 1.81 34.33
CA ASN A 580 -38.21 1.72 34.80
C ASN A 580 -39.26 2.00 33.70
N ASN A 581 -38.92 1.73 32.44
CA ASN A 581 -39.78 1.98 31.28
C ASN A 581 -41.03 1.09 31.30
N LYS A 582 -42.16 1.65 30.87
CA LYS A 582 -43.38 0.89 30.58
C LYS A 582 -43.35 0.44 29.12
N PHE A 583 -43.52 -0.86 28.89
CA PHE A 583 -43.57 -1.43 27.55
C PHE A 583 -44.96 -1.22 26.94
N GLU A 584 -45.00 -0.70 25.72
CA GLU A 584 -46.24 -0.50 24.96
C GLU A 584 -46.19 -1.30 23.65
N ASN A 585 -47.27 -2.03 23.37
CA ASN A 585 -47.57 -2.69 22.09
C ASN A 585 -46.44 -3.52 21.44
N GLY A 586 -45.59 -4.16 22.26
CA GLY A 586 -44.50 -5.02 21.79
C GLY A 586 -43.25 -4.30 21.30
N ILE A 587 -43.02 -3.07 21.78
CA ILE A 587 -41.83 -2.28 21.45
C ILE A 587 -41.00 -2.05 22.71
N VAL A 588 -39.69 -2.31 22.62
CA VAL A 588 -38.70 -1.98 23.67
C VAL A 588 -37.88 -0.79 23.19
N THR A 589 -38.06 0.37 23.83
CA THR A 589 -37.21 1.55 23.58
C THR A 589 -36.23 1.72 24.73
N ILE A 590 -34.93 1.65 24.42
CA ILE A 590 -33.83 1.95 25.34
C ILE A 590 -33.34 3.35 25.01
N ASN A 591 -33.50 4.31 25.92
CA ASN A 591 -32.91 5.65 25.77
C ASN A 591 -31.55 5.70 26.47
N THR A 592 -30.56 6.31 25.82
CA THR A 592 -29.17 6.30 26.25
C THR A 592 -28.66 7.72 26.54
N LEU A 593 -27.65 7.82 27.39
CA LEU A 593 -27.12 9.12 27.85
C LEU A 593 -26.16 9.77 26.84
N THR A 594 -25.47 8.97 26.02
CA THR A 594 -24.52 9.43 25.00
C THR A 594 -24.61 8.59 23.74
N GLU A 595 -24.35 9.22 22.59
CA GLU A 595 -24.33 8.58 21.27
C GLU A 595 -23.22 7.52 21.15
N VAL A 596 -22.11 7.69 21.88
CA VAL A 596 -21.02 6.70 21.98
C VAL A 596 -21.51 5.42 22.67
N TYR A 597 -22.15 5.54 23.84
CA TYR A 597 -22.71 4.39 24.54
C TYR A 597 -23.85 3.74 23.74
N ASN A 598 -24.63 4.54 23.01
CA ASN A 598 -25.69 4.06 22.12
C ASN A 598 -25.15 3.19 20.97
N ASN A 599 -24.05 3.60 20.34
CA ASN A 599 -23.38 2.83 19.30
C ASN A 599 -22.73 1.55 19.87
N ASP A 600 -22.13 1.62 21.05
CA ASP A 600 -21.50 0.44 21.68
C ASP A 600 -22.57 -0.59 22.14
N LEU A 601 -23.71 -0.12 22.64
CA LEU A 601 -24.86 -0.97 22.96
C LEU A 601 -25.52 -1.56 21.70
N ASN A 602 -25.51 -0.84 20.56
CA ASN A 602 -25.98 -1.35 19.27
C ASN A 602 -25.10 -2.51 18.76
N ASN A 603 -23.77 -2.37 18.86
CA ASN A 603 -22.84 -3.48 18.61
C ASN A 603 -23.13 -4.67 19.55
N LEU A 604 -23.32 -4.41 20.85
CA LEU A 604 -23.63 -5.45 21.82
C LEU A 604 -24.94 -6.18 21.48
N VAL A 605 -25.98 -5.47 21.02
CA VAL A 605 -27.23 -6.07 20.52
C VAL A 605 -26.95 -7.02 19.35
N TYR A 606 -26.24 -6.59 18.30
CA TYR A 606 -25.89 -7.46 17.16
C TYR A 606 -25.09 -8.71 17.56
N SER A 607 -24.20 -8.60 18.56
CA SER A 607 -23.44 -9.76 19.06
C SER A 607 -24.31 -10.88 19.66
N THR A 608 -25.57 -10.58 19.97
CA THR A 608 -26.54 -11.54 20.51
C THR A 608 -27.48 -12.13 19.46
N GLY A 609 -27.31 -11.79 18.17
CA GLY A 609 -28.23 -12.15 17.09
C GLY A 609 -29.55 -11.36 17.10
N MET A 610 -29.72 -10.45 18.06
CA MET A 610 -30.81 -9.49 18.11
C MET A 610 -30.57 -8.31 17.16
N GLU A 611 -31.64 -7.61 16.82
CA GLU A 611 -31.62 -6.35 16.08
C GLU A 611 -32.30 -5.22 16.84
N CYS A 612 -31.91 -3.99 16.49
CA CYS A 612 -32.65 -2.79 16.85
C CYS A 612 -32.63 -1.79 15.69
N ARG A 613 -33.57 -0.85 15.71
CA ARG A 613 -33.42 0.41 14.97
C ARG A 613 -32.64 1.38 15.85
N LYS A 614 -31.62 2.04 15.29
CA LYS A 614 -30.81 3.04 15.99
C LYS A 614 -31.34 4.45 15.69
N ASN A 615 -31.75 5.17 16.74
CA ASN A 615 -31.83 6.62 16.76
C ASN A 615 -30.62 7.19 17.51
N LYS A 616 -30.36 8.50 17.38
CA LYS A 616 -29.18 9.17 17.95
C LYS A 616 -28.90 8.87 19.44
N LEU A 617 -29.94 8.82 20.27
CA LEU A 617 -29.88 8.55 21.71
C LEU A 617 -30.91 7.50 22.15
N SER A 618 -31.33 6.61 21.24
CA SER A 618 -32.13 5.45 21.61
C SER A 618 -32.00 4.28 20.65
N LEU A 619 -32.14 3.07 21.19
CA LEU A 619 -32.30 1.83 20.42
C LEU A 619 -33.74 1.33 20.58
N VAL A 620 -34.34 0.91 19.47
CA VAL A 620 -35.72 0.37 19.45
C VAL A 620 -35.67 -1.07 18.98
N ILE A 621 -35.90 -2.02 19.89
CA ILE A 621 -36.04 -3.45 19.59
C ILE A 621 -37.54 -3.73 19.41
N ASN A 622 -37.92 -4.22 18.24
CA ASN A 622 -39.33 -4.46 17.90
C ASN A 622 -39.57 -5.62 16.92
N ASP A 623 -38.59 -6.48 16.62
CA ASP A 623 -38.82 -7.72 15.86
C ASP A 623 -38.99 -8.93 16.81
N THR A 624 -39.90 -9.82 16.43
CA THR A 624 -40.35 -10.98 17.24
C THR A 624 -39.18 -11.81 17.79
N GLN A 625 -38.17 -12.11 16.97
CA GLN A 625 -37.02 -12.91 17.36
C GLN A 625 -36.19 -12.24 18.47
N SER A 626 -35.94 -10.93 18.39
CA SER A 626 -35.20 -10.20 19.44
C SER A 626 -36.02 -10.08 20.73
N LEU A 627 -37.34 -9.90 20.62
CA LEU A 627 -38.25 -9.86 21.76
C LEU A 627 -38.33 -11.22 22.48
N GLU A 628 -38.29 -12.33 21.74
CA GLU A 628 -38.18 -13.69 22.29
C GLU A 628 -36.83 -13.91 23.00
N ILE A 629 -35.71 -13.47 22.41
CA ILE A 629 -34.37 -13.57 23.03
C ILE A 629 -34.35 -12.81 24.37
N LEU A 630 -34.97 -11.62 24.44
CA LEU A 630 -35.13 -10.88 25.70
C LEU A 630 -36.03 -11.60 26.71
N ASN A 631 -37.24 -12.00 26.32
CA ASN A 631 -38.20 -12.67 27.21
C ASN A 631 -37.69 -13.99 27.80
N ASN A 632 -36.88 -14.74 27.04
CA ASN A 632 -36.33 -16.02 27.48
C ASN A 632 -35.14 -15.88 28.45
N ASN A 633 -34.65 -14.66 28.72
CA ASN A 633 -33.49 -14.44 29.60
C ASN A 633 -33.89 -14.22 31.08
N ILE A 634 -33.40 -15.13 31.92
CA ILE A 634 -33.82 -15.39 33.33
C ILE A 634 -33.77 -14.18 34.28
N ASN A 635 -33.08 -13.09 33.92
CA ASN A 635 -32.86 -11.93 34.79
C ASN A 635 -33.68 -10.68 34.44
N LEU A 636 -34.46 -10.68 33.35
CA LEU A 636 -35.35 -9.58 32.98
C LEU A 636 -36.52 -9.56 33.98
N ASP A 637 -36.59 -8.55 34.84
CA ASP A 637 -37.58 -8.50 35.94
C ASP A 637 -39.00 -8.19 35.41
N THR A 638 -39.18 -8.00 34.10
CA THR A 638 -40.40 -7.43 33.49
C THR A 638 -40.82 -8.21 32.23
N THR A 639 -42.07 -8.65 32.16
CA THR A 639 -42.58 -9.45 31.01
C THR A 639 -42.90 -8.57 29.80
N ILE A 640 -42.32 -8.88 28.63
CA ILE A 640 -42.59 -8.17 27.37
C ILE A 640 -43.73 -8.89 26.64
N LYS A 641 -44.78 -8.17 26.23
CA LYS A 641 -45.81 -8.74 25.34
C LYS A 641 -45.29 -8.76 23.90
N ILE A 642 -45.13 -9.95 23.34
CA ILE A 642 -44.80 -10.14 21.91
C ILE A 642 -46.06 -9.84 21.07
N ASN A 643 -45.86 -9.32 19.85
CA ASN A 643 -46.91 -9.15 18.85
C ASN A 643 -46.56 -9.99 17.61
N GLU A 644 -47.33 -11.05 17.34
CA GLU A 644 -47.01 -12.06 16.33
C GLU A 644 -47.09 -11.55 14.88
N ASP A 645 -47.77 -10.42 14.64
CA ASP A 645 -47.91 -9.80 13.30
C ASP A 645 -46.60 -9.22 12.73
N ILE A 646 -45.51 -9.13 13.50
CA ILE A 646 -44.28 -8.48 13.07
C ILE A 646 -43.34 -9.46 12.36
N LYS A 647 -43.22 -9.31 11.03
CA LYS A 647 -42.35 -10.14 10.19
C LYS A 647 -40.86 -9.83 10.39
N THR A 648 -40.07 -10.89 10.58
CA THR A 648 -38.60 -10.87 10.57
C THR A 648 -38.03 -11.00 9.15
N ASN A 649 -37.20 -10.04 8.73
CA ASN A 649 -36.45 -10.10 7.47
C ASN A 649 -35.12 -10.85 7.66
N ASN A 650 -35.19 -12.17 7.87
CA ASN A 650 -34.01 -13.02 7.98
C ASN A 650 -33.56 -13.50 6.59
N ILE A 651 -32.25 -13.40 6.31
CA ILE A 651 -31.62 -13.77 5.05
C ILE A 651 -30.50 -14.75 5.39
N LYS A 652 -30.48 -15.95 4.81
CA LYS A 652 -29.37 -16.89 5.03
C LYS A 652 -28.29 -16.68 3.98
N ILE A 653 -27.08 -16.34 4.41
CA ILE A 653 -25.93 -16.09 3.53
C ILE A 653 -24.85 -17.11 3.88
N ASN A 654 -24.59 -18.03 2.94
CA ASN A 654 -23.72 -19.18 3.14
C ASN A 654 -24.12 -20.00 4.39
N GLN A 655 -23.34 -19.98 5.47
CA GLN A 655 -23.59 -20.78 6.67
C GLN A 655 -24.38 -20.02 7.75
N VAL A 656 -24.28 -18.69 7.77
CA VAL A 656 -24.78 -17.83 8.83
C VAL A 656 -26.12 -17.19 8.48
N ASP A 657 -26.89 -16.85 9.51
CA ASP A 657 -28.11 -16.06 9.38
C ASP A 657 -27.77 -14.57 9.49
N CYS A 658 -28.33 -13.78 8.57
CA CYS A 658 -28.08 -12.36 8.33
C CYS A 658 -29.40 -11.59 8.18
N SER A 659 -29.28 -10.28 7.97
CA SER A 659 -30.31 -9.43 7.39
C SER A 659 -29.68 -8.29 6.58
N SER A 660 -30.49 -7.31 6.18
CA SER A 660 -30.01 -6.04 5.63
C SER A 660 -30.55 -4.83 6.37
N THR A 661 -29.82 -3.72 6.30
CA THR A 661 -30.21 -2.37 6.73
C THR A 661 -29.95 -1.36 5.60
N GLU A 662 -30.76 -0.32 5.50
CA GLU A 662 -30.62 0.70 4.47
C GLU A 662 -29.73 1.84 4.97
N VAL A 663 -28.73 2.23 4.18
CA VAL A 663 -27.95 3.46 4.38
C VAL A 663 -28.88 4.66 4.36
N ILE A 664 -28.90 5.45 5.43
CA ILE A 664 -29.74 6.66 5.55
C ILE A 664 -28.93 7.96 5.46
N ASP A 665 -27.65 7.93 5.82
CA ASP A 665 -26.73 9.06 5.78
C ASP A 665 -25.29 8.53 5.64
N MET A 666 -24.40 9.32 5.04
CA MET A 666 -22.97 9.01 4.98
C MET A 666 -22.18 10.27 5.23
N LYS A 667 -21.41 10.24 6.31
CA LYS A 667 -20.62 11.38 6.76
C LYS A 667 -19.15 11.02 6.67
N THR A 668 -18.39 11.77 5.88
CA THR A 668 -16.92 11.74 5.99
C THR A 668 -16.56 12.09 7.43
N LEU A 669 -16.03 11.09 8.14
CA LEU A 669 -15.34 11.29 9.39
C LEU A 669 -14.14 12.25 9.16
N ASP A 670 -13.86 13.24 10.01
CA ASP A 670 -13.11 12.98 11.26
C ASP A 670 -12.11 11.61 11.29
N SER A 671 -9.83 11.18 11.66
CA SER A 671 -8.68 10.20 11.44
C SER A 671 -8.52 9.10 12.49
N VAL A 672 -9.17 7.96 12.21
CA VAL A 672 -9.05 6.69 12.93
C VAL A 672 -7.61 6.23 12.99
N GLU A 673 -7.01 5.99 14.16
CA GLU A 673 -6.00 4.93 14.21
C GLU A 673 -6.61 3.67 13.58
N THR A 674 -5.91 3.07 12.63
CA THR A 674 -6.52 2.11 11.70
C THR A 674 -5.76 0.81 11.62
N TYR A 675 -6.53 -0.26 11.48
CA TYR A 675 -6.07 -1.63 11.54
C TYR A 675 -6.68 -2.41 10.37
N ASP A 676 -5.97 -3.42 9.89
CA ASP A 676 -6.52 -4.40 8.95
C ASP A 676 -6.31 -5.80 9.53
N ILE A 677 -7.20 -6.74 9.23
CA ILE A 677 -7.06 -8.14 9.62
C ILE A 677 -7.35 -9.04 8.43
N GLU A 678 -6.53 -10.07 8.29
CA GLU A 678 -6.69 -11.11 7.28
C GLU A 678 -7.34 -12.33 7.90
N VAL A 679 -8.31 -12.88 7.18
CA VAL A 679 -9.20 -13.91 7.71
C VAL A 679 -9.19 -15.12 6.80
N ASP A 680 -8.95 -16.27 7.44
CA ASP A 680 -8.71 -17.58 6.87
C ASP A 680 -9.77 -17.98 5.84
N GLU A 681 -9.30 -18.57 4.74
CA GLU A 681 -10.01 -18.95 3.52
C GLU A 681 -10.76 -17.84 2.75
N VAL A 682 -11.36 -16.83 3.39
CA VAL A 682 -12.45 -16.03 2.77
C VAL A 682 -12.18 -14.52 2.57
N HIS A 683 -11.16 -13.95 3.22
CA HIS A 683 -10.85 -12.50 3.16
C HIS A 683 -12.04 -11.56 3.49
N GLU A 684 -12.99 -12.01 4.31
CA GLU A 684 -14.12 -11.23 4.82
C GLU A 684 -14.38 -11.54 6.30
N PHE A 685 -15.01 -10.63 7.03
CA PHE A 685 -15.42 -10.83 8.43
C PHE A 685 -16.46 -9.81 8.86
N PHE A 686 -17.20 -10.14 9.91
CA PHE A 686 -18.18 -9.25 10.54
C PHE A 686 -17.54 -8.33 11.59
N CYS A 687 -17.79 -7.03 11.46
CA CYS A 687 -17.33 -5.97 12.34
C CYS A 687 -18.41 -4.90 12.54
N ASN A 688 -18.71 -4.49 13.78
CA ASN A 688 -19.88 -3.67 14.14
C ASN A 688 -21.22 -4.21 13.57
N GLY A 689 -21.30 -5.52 13.31
CA GLY A 689 -22.40 -6.18 12.60
C GLY A 689 -22.26 -6.33 11.07
N TYR A 690 -21.36 -5.60 10.39
CA TYR A 690 -21.25 -5.49 8.91
C TYR A 690 -20.00 -6.18 8.33
N LEU A 691 -19.91 -6.40 7.00
CA LEU A 691 -18.96 -7.30 6.32
C LEU A 691 -17.92 -6.56 5.41
N THR A 692 -16.58 -6.87 5.39
CA THR A 692 -15.53 -5.99 4.73
C THR A 692 -14.09 -6.53 4.30
N HIS A 693 -13.20 -5.77 3.56
CA HIS A 693 -11.92 -6.26 2.86
C HIS A 693 -10.84 -5.25 2.14
N ASN A 694 -9.69 -5.70 1.49
CA ASN A 694 -8.44 -4.95 0.95
C ASN A 694 -7.89 -5.12 -0.58
N SER A 695 -6.76 -4.53 -1.16
CA SER A 695 -6.32 -4.52 -2.67
C SER A 695 -4.94 -3.90 -3.23
N ALA A 696 -4.41 -4.22 -4.48
CA ALA A 696 -3.39 -3.46 -5.37
C ALA A 696 -2.90 -3.94 -6.85
N LEU A 697 -3.50 -3.60 -8.04
CA LEU A 697 -3.12 -4.03 -9.46
C LEU A 697 -3.82 -3.18 -10.61
N ILE A 698 -3.62 -3.47 -11.93
CA ILE A 698 -4.57 -3.11 -13.04
C ILE A 698 -4.89 -4.28 -14.00
N CYS A 699 -6.14 -4.36 -14.49
CA CYS A 699 -6.62 -5.33 -15.50
C CYS A 699 -7.24 -4.62 -16.72
N LEU A 700 -7.00 -5.14 -17.93
CA LEU A 700 -7.58 -4.70 -19.20
C LEU A 700 -8.48 -5.80 -19.80
N GLY A 701 -9.75 -5.50 -20.08
CA GLY A 701 -10.69 -6.43 -20.72
C GLY A 701 -11.46 -5.82 -21.89
N ASP A 702 -12.30 -6.64 -22.52
CA ASP A 702 -13.14 -6.21 -23.65
C ASP A 702 -14.27 -5.28 -23.18
N TYR A 703 -14.67 -4.33 -24.03
CA TYR A 703 -15.67 -3.31 -23.70
C TYR A 703 -17.12 -3.80 -23.77
N ASP A 704 -17.37 -4.91 -24.46
CA ASP A 704 -18.67 -5.57 -24.62
C ASP A 704 -18.76 -6.87 -23.81
N ASP A 705 -17.71 -7.26 -23.07
CA ASP A 705 -17.77 -8.36 -22.12
C ASP A 705 -18.56 -7.94 -20.87
N ILE A 706 -19.86 -8.24 -20.87
CA ILE A 706 -20.78 -7.95 -19.78
C ILE A 706 -20.40 -8.72 -18.50
N GLU A 707 -19.71 -9.86 -18.57
CA GLU A 707 -19.21 -10.55 -17.36
C GLU A 707 -18.05 -9.75 -16.75
N TYR A 708 -17.15 -9.22 -17.59
CA TYR A 708 -16.02 -8.36 -17.16
C TYR A 708 -16.46 -6.98 -16.68
N LEU A 709 -17.39 -6.30 -17.36
CA LEU A 709 -17.97 -5.04 -16.88
C LEU A 709 -18.62 -5.23 -15.51
N ASN A 710 -19.34 -6.34 -15.34
CA ASN A 710 -19.98 -6.66 -14.07
C ASN A 710 -19.01 -7.20 -13.00
N ALA A 711 -17.78 -7.57 -13.37
CA ALA A 711 -16.81 -8.18 -12.46
C ALA A 711 -16.39 -7.28 -11.28
N LYS A 712 -16.63 -5.96 -11.36
CA LYS A 712 -16.51 -4.99 -10.24
C LYS A 712 -17.71 -4.01 -10.19
N ARG A 713 -18.89 -4.43 -10.70
CA ARG A 713 -20.17 -3.76 -10.46
C ARG A 713 -20.65 -4.11 -9.07
N TRP A 714 -20.12 -3.37 -8.10
CA TRP A 714 -20.24 -3.64 -6.68
C TRP A 714 -21.68 -3.58 -6.12
N ASP A 715 -22.67 -3.34 -6.96
CA ASP A 715 -24.11 -3.36 -6.71
C ASP A 715 -24.85 -4.65 -7.14
N LEU A 716 -24.26 -5.53 -7.96
CA LEU A 716 -24.97 -6.64 -8.62
C LEU A 716 -25.02 -7.97 -7.86
N GLY A 717 -24.22 -8.13 -6.80
CA GLY A 717 -24.13 -9.36 -6.03
C GLY A 717 -23.09 -10.39 -6.49
N ASN A 718 -22.65 -11.21 -5.55
CA ASN A 718 -21.83 -12.43 -5.70
C ASN A 718 -20.47 -12.20 -6.38
N ILE A 719 -19.86 -11.03 -6.15
CA ILE A 719 -18.53 -10.70 -6.68
C ILE A 719 -17.45 -11.22 -5.71
N PRO A 720 -16.52 -12.09 -6.15
CA PRO A 720 -15.42 -12.55 -5.32
C PRO A 720 -14.54 -11.40 -4.83
N ASN A 721 -14.15 -11.45 -3.56
CA ASN A 721 -13.36 -10.40 -2.90
C ASN A 721 -12.13 -10.00 -3.72
N TRP A 722 -11.25 -10.98 -3.97
CA TRP A 722 -9.95 -10.77 -4.62
C TRP A 722 -10.03 -9.96 -5.93
N ARG A 723 -11.13 -9.95 -6.69
CA ARG A 723 -11.26 -9.12 -7.94
C ARG A 723 -10.99 -7.64 -7.74
N CYS A 724 -11.14 -7.15 -6.52
CA CYS A 724 -10.78 -5.79 -6.20
C CYS A 724 -9.26 -5.52 -6.25
N MET A 725 -8.43 -6.56 -6.25
CA MET A 725 -6.98 -6.45 -6.18
C MET A 725 -6.52 -5.62 -7.37
N SER A 726 -7.08 -5.79 -8.58
CA SER A 726 -6.88 -4.92 -9.74
C SER A 726 -7.89 -3.80 -9.86
N ASN A 727 -7.46 -2.58 -10.24
CA ASN A 727 -8.32 -1.60 -10.92
C ASN A 727 -8.67 -2.12 -12.31
N ASN A 728 -9.88 -1.86 -12.83
CA ASN A 728 -10.31 -2.38 -14.13
C ASN A 728 -10.39 -1.31 -15.21
N SER A 729 -10.25 -1.70 -16.48
CA SER A 729 -10.31 -0.80 -17.63
C SER A 729 -10.72 -1.56 -18.90
N VAL A 730 -11.49 -0.89 -19.76
CA VAL A 730 -11.90 -1.46 -21.06
C VAL A 730 -10.98 -1.01 -22.17
N VAL A 731 -10.67 -1.94 -23.08
CA VAL A 731 -10.07 -1.62 -24.38
C VAL A 731 -11.19 -1.25 -25.34
N CYS A 732 -11.30 0.02 -25.75
CA CYS A 732 -12.31 0.50 -26.68
C CYS A 732 -11.80 1.69 -27.50
N SER A 733 -11.72 1.55 -28.82
CA SER A 733 -11.20 2.61 -29.71
C SER A 733 -12.27 3.61 -30.18
N ASP A 734 -13.56 3.24 -30.17
CA ASP A 734 -14.67 4.14 -30.52
C ASP A 734 -15.72 4.14 -29.40
N ILE A 735 -15.87 5.29 -28.74
CA ILE A 735 -16.70 5.49 -27.55
C ILE A 735 -18.19 5.20 -27.83
N LYS A 736 -18.62 5.26 -29.09
CA LYS A 736 -19.99 4.90 -29.52
C LYS A 736 -20.31 3.42 -29.38
N ASN A 737 -19.29 2.56 -29.22
CA ASN A 737 -19.45 1.13 -29.06
C ASN A 737 -19.63 0.72 -27.58
N LEU A 738 -19.38 1.62 -26.62
CA LEU A 738 -19.54 1.31 -25.19
C LEU A 738 -21.02 1.04 -24.86
N PRO A 739 -21.35 -0.07 -24.19
CA PRO A 739 -22.71 -0.31 -23.69
C PRO A 739 -23.06 0.65 -22.53
N GLU A 740 -24.34 0.85 -22.26
CA GLU A 740 -24.77 1.65 -21.09
C GLU A 740 -24.25 1.08 -19.76
N ASP A 741 -24.08 -0.24 -19.67
CA ASP A 741 -23.51 -0.96 -18.51
C ASP A 741 -22.12 -0.45 -18.09
N PHE A 742 -21.31 0.05 -19.04
CA PHE A 742 -20.01 0.66 -18.73
C PHE A 742 -20.17 1.96 -17.93
N TRP A 743 -21.16 2.78 -18.28
CA TRP A 743 -21.40 4.07 -17.64
C TRP A 743 -22.00 3.94 -16.23
N GLU A 744 -22.44 2.75 -15.80
CA GLU A 744 -22.95 2.50 -14.45
C GLU A 744 -21.87 2.73 -13.37
N GLY A 745 -20.60 2.41 -13.66
CA GLY A 745 -19.47 2.77 -12.80
C GLY A 745 -19.33 4.29 -12.63
N TYR A 746 -19.48 5.04 -13.71
CA TYR A 746 -19.42 6.52 -13.74
C TYR A 746 -20.62 7.19 -13.08
N LYS A 747 -21.76 6.49 -13.01
CA LYS A 747 -22.95 6.86 -12.21
C LYS A 747 -22.76 6.50 -10.72
N GLY A 748 -21.63 5.89 -10.33
CA GLY A 748 -21.31 5.48 -8.96
C GLY A 748 -21.99 4.18 -8.51
N ASN A 749 -22.36 3.28 -9.43
CA ASN A 749 -22.89 1.95 -9.08
C ASN A 749 -21.78 0.89 -8.93
N GLY A 750 -20.55 1.22 -9.31
CA GLY A 750 -19.36 0.39 -9.16
C GLY A 750 -18.11 1.25 -9.29
N GLU A 751 -17.00 0.64 -9.70
CA GLU A 751 -15.80 1.39 -10.08
C GLU A 751 -15.97 2.02 -11.49
N PRO A 752 -15.60 3.28 -11.72
CA PRO A 752 -15.49 3.84 -13.07
C PRO A 752 -14.29 3.18 -13.79
N TYR A 753 -14.56 2.24 -14.70
CA TYR A 753 -13.49 1.55 -15.44
C TYR A 753 -12.74 2.54 -16.33
N GLY A 754 -11.40 2.46 -16.34
CA GLY A 754 -10.56 3.26 -17.24
C GLY A 754 -10.83 2.94 -18.72
N LEU A 755 -10.48 3.88 -19.60
CA LEU A 755 -10.64 3.75 -21.05
C LEU A 755 -9.26 3.63 -21.72
N ILE A 756 -9.06 2.60 -22.54
CA ILE A 756 -7.81 2.33 -23.27
C ILE A 756 -8.07 2.23 -24.79
N ASN A 757 -7.35 3.01 -25.58
CA ASN A 757 -7.42 3.02 -27.04
C ASN A 757 -6.17 2.34 -27.65
N LEU A 758 -6.19 1.01 -27.76
CA LEU A 758 -5.07 0.26 -28.33
C LEU A 758 -4.87 0.54 -29.83
N GLU A 759 -5.92 0.90 -30.58
CA GLU A 759 -5.81 1.27 -32.01
C GLU A 759 -4.88 2.48 -32.17
N LEU A 760 -5.16 3.58 -31.48
CA LEU A 760 -4.33 4.79 -31.52
C LEU A 760 -2.95 4.55 -30.89
N SER A 761 -2.87 3.73 -29.84
CA SER A 761 -1.60 3.39 -29.18
C SER A 761 -0.63 2.66 -30.12
N ARG A 762 -1.15 1.72 -30.93
CA ARG A 762 -0.41 0.94 -31.93
C ARG A 762 -0.09 1.77 -33.19
N GLN A 763 -0.95 2.72 -33.58
CA GLN A 763 -0.81 3.46 -34.83
C GLN A 763 0.20 4.62 -34.79
N ILE A 764 0.37 5.33 -33.66
CA ILE A 764 1.08 6.62 -33.64
C ILE A 764 2.03 6.85 -32.45
N GLY A 765 3.00 7.74 -32.67
CA GLY A 765 3.73 8.48 -31.63
C GLY A 765 2.86 9.54 -30.97
N ARG A 766 3.23 10.83 -31.10
CA ARG A 766 2.39 11.96 -30.67
C ARG A 766 1.27 12.21 -31.69
N ILE A 767 0.17 12.88 -31.30
CA ILE A 767 -0.92 13.19 -32.27
C ILE A 767 -0.41 14.06 -33.43
N LYS A 768 0.48 15.04 -33.19
CA LYS A 768 1.02 15.92 -34.26
C LYS A 768 1.92 15.19 -35.27
N ASP A 769 2.45 14.02 -34.92
CA ASP A 769 3.40 13.28 -35.78
C ASP A 769 2.68 12.43 -36.84
N GLY A 770 1.36 12.24 -36.71
CA GLY A 770 0.59 11.33 -37.57
C GLY A 770 1.11 9.89 -37.47
N SER A 771 1.13 9.18 -38.60
CA SER A 771 1.58 7.78 -38.71
C SER A 771 3.08 7.53 -38.51
N LYS A 772 3.85 8.51 -38.02
CA LYS A 772 5.24 8.29 -37.59
C LYS A 772 5.27 7.56 -36.25
N TYR A 773 6.32 6.77 -36.06
CA TYR A 773 6.59 6.02 -34.82
C TYR A 773 5.42 5.09 -34.41
N PRO A 774 4.89 4.25 -35.32
CA PRO A 774 3.93 3.21 -34.95
C PRO A 774 4.57 2.18 -34.01
N ASP A 775 3.73 1.48 -33.27
CA ASP A 775 4.08 0.63 -32.13
C ASP A 775 3.19 -0.61 -32.12
N PRO A 776 3.19 -1.41 -33.22
CA PRO A 776 2.16 -2.43 -33.47
C PRO A 776 2.16 -3.57 -32.45
N ASP A 777 3.29 -3.75 -31.73
CA ASP A 777 3.46 -4.77 -30.70
C ASP A 777 2.84 -4.39 -29.34
N VAL A 778 2.23 -3.20 -29.20
CA VAL A 778 1.54 -2.79 -27.96
C VAL A 778 0.31 -3.67 -27.73
N GLU A 779 0.26 -4.31 -26.57
CA GLU A 779 -0.82 -5.23 -26.15
C GLU A 779 -1.56 -4.71 -24.89
N GLY A 780 -1.03 -3.67 -24.24
CA GLY A 780 -1.65 -3.05 -23.07
C GLY A 780 -0.81 -1.96 -22.42
N TYR A 781 -0.95 -1.84 -21.09
CA TYR A 781 -0.49 -0.71 -20.29
C TYR A 781 -0.05 -1.15 -18.89
N ASN A 782 0.87 -0.38 -18.30
CA ASN A 782 1.25 -0.53 -16.89
C ASN A 782 0.18 0.06 -15.94
N PRO A 783 0.24 -0.16 -14.60
CA PRO A 783 -0.81 0.24 -13.64
C PRO A 783 -1.23 1.71 -13.60
N CYS A 784 -0.35 2.66 -13.90
CA CYS A 784 -0.72 4.07 -13.96
C CYS A 784 -1.07 4.54 -15.40
N ALA A 785 -1.05 3.63 -16.38
CA ALA A 785 -1.39 3.84 -17.79
C ALA A 785 -0.56 4.89 -18.56
N GLU A 786 0.61 5.30 -18.07
CA GLU A 786 1.46 6.28 -18.77
C GLU A 786 2.33 5.68 -19.89
N GLN A 787 2.62 4.37 -19.83
CA GLN A 787 3.36 3.64 -20.87
C GLN A 787 2.52 2.56 -21.54
N SER A 788 2.33 2.72 -22.85
CA SER A 788 1.90 1.67 -23.77
C SER A 788 2.99 0.60 -23.85
N LEU A 789 2.66 -0.66 -23.63
CA LEU A 789 3.63 -1.76 -23.50
C LEU A 789 3.25 -2.97 -24.36
N ALA A 790 4.29 -3.64 -24.88
CA ALA A 790 4.21 -4.95 -25.49
C ALA A 790 4.20 -6.07 -24.44
N ASN A 791 3.90 -7.31 -24.85
CA ASN A 791 3.85 -8.45 -23.93
C ASN A 791 5.20 -8.68 -23.22
N TYR A 792 5.15 -8.91 -21.90
CA TYR A 792 6.30 -9.07 -21.01
C TYR A 792 7.25 -7.85 -20.90
N GLU A 793 6.85 -6.67 -21.40
CA GLU A 793 7.65 -5.45 -21.41
C GLU A 793 7.54 -4.67 -20.08
N THR A 794 8.65 -4.05 -19.67
CA THR A 794 8.74 -3.19 -18.46
C THR A 794 8.65 -1.71 -18.81
N CYS A 795 8.15 -0.89 -17.89
CA CYS A 795 8.34 0.56 -17.98
C CYS A 795 9.83 0.93 -17.81
N CYS A 796 10.22 2.15 -18.21
CA CYS A 796 11.53 2.74 -17.88
C CYS A 796 11.41 4.25 -17.87
N LEU A 797 11.63 4.88 -16.71
CA LEU A 797 11.14 6.22 -16.42
C LEU A 797 12.22 7.15 -15.86
N SER A 798 12.06 8.43 -16.18
CA SER A 798 12.79 9.56 -15.58
C SER A 798 11.89 10.80 -15.59
N GLU A 799 12.21 11.84 -14.83
CA GLU A 799 11.33 13.00 -14.63
C GLU A 799 12.08 14.31 -14.87
N ILE A 800 11.47 15.25 -15.60
CA ILE A 800 11.92 16.64 -15.71
C ILE A 800 10.93 17.54 -14.96
N PHE A 801 11.46 18.36 -14.05
CA PHE A 801 10.69 19.36 -13.32
C PHE A 801 10.58 20.63 -14.17
N LEU A 802 9.68 20.63 -15.17
CA LEU A 802 9.68 21.60 -16.28
C LEU A 802 9.65 23.08 -15.83
N CYS A 803 8.92 23.38 -14.76
CA CYS A 803 8.84 24.73 -14.20
C CYS A 803 10.16 25.24 -13.58
N ASN A 804 11.13 24.36 -13.29
CA ASN A 804 12.46 24.71 -12.77
C ASN A 804 13.50 24.99 -13.89
N ILE A 805 13.10 24.85 -15.15
CA ILE A 805 14.01 24.95 -16.30
C ILE A 805 14.04 26.39 -16.81
N GLU A 806 15.24 26.95 -16.93
CA GLU A 806 15.44 28.38 -17.23
C GLU A 806 15.36 28.69 -18.73
N ASN A 807 15.76 27.75 -19.59
CA ASN A 807 15.79 27.93 -21.04
C ASN A 807 15.82 26.59 -21.79
N TYR A 808 15.58 26.63 -23.10
CA TYR A 808 15.47 25.44 -23.96
C TYR A 808 16.78 24.65 -24.13
N GLU A 809 17.97 25.28 -24.10
CA GLU A 809 19.23 24.52 -24.21
C GLU A 809 19.55 23.76 -22.92
N GLU A 810 19.24 24.33 -21.74
CA GLU A 810 19.27 23.60 -20.47
C GLU A 810 18.33 22.40 -20.50
N LEU A 811 17.12 22.55 -21.08
CA LEU A 811 16.15 21.47 -21.23
C LEU A 811 16.70 20.33 -22.10
N LYS A 812 17.39 20.64 -23.21
CA LYS A 812 18.06 19.65 -24.07
C LYS A 812 19.15 18.89 -23.33
N GLU A 813 20.07 19.58 -22.64
CA GLU A 813 21.15 18.93 -21.89
C GLU A 813 20.59 17.94 -20.85
N ILE A 814 19.58 18.37 -20.10
CA ILE A 814 18.87 17.54 -19.12
C ILE A 814 18.23 16.31 -19.79
N ALA A 815 17.47 16.52 -20.86
CA ALA A 815 16.77 15.45 -21.55
C ALA A 815 17.76 14.43 -22.17
N SER A 816 18.90 14.88 -22.71
CA SER A 816 19.97 14.01 -23.20
C SER A 816 20.64 13.18 -22.10
N ILE A 817 20.85 13.77 -20.91
CA ILE A 817 21.41 13.06 -19.75
C ILE A 817 20.42 11.97 -19.28
N LEU A 818 19.14 12.31 -19.11
CA LEU A 818 18.10 11.35 -18.72
C LEU A 818 17.93 10.24 -19.77
N TYR A 819 17.84 10.61 -21.05
CA TYR A 819 17.78 9.67 -22.17
C TYR A 819 18.93 8.66 -22.09
N ARG A 820 20.18 9.11 -21.88
CA ARG A 820 21.34 8.22 -21.79
C ARG A 820 21.26 7.27 -20.60
N ILE A 821 20.82 7.74 -19.44
CA ILE A 821 20.65 6.89 -18.24
C ILE A 821 19.57 5.82 -18.49
N CYS A 822 18.41 6.23 -19.00
CA CYS A 822 17.33 5.31 -19.36
C CYS A 822 17.79 4.30 -20.43
N LYS A 823 18.35 4.77 -21.56
CA LYS A 823 18.83 3.95 -22.69
C LYS A 823 19.79 2.87 -22.23
N HIS A 824 20.76 3.21 -21.37
CA HIS A 824 21.72 2.24 -20.85
C HIS A 824 21.15 1.32 -19.77
N SER A 825 20.17 1.75 -18.96
CA SER A 825 19.48 0.87 -18.01
C SER A 825 18.71 -0.26 -18.69
N LEU A 826 18.24 -0.03 -19.92
CA LEU A 826 17.56 -1.02 -20.76
C LEU A 826 18.53 -2.06 -21.36
N LEU A 827 19.85 -1.79 -21.35
CA LEU A 827 20.89 -2.74 -21.78
C LEU A 827 21.32 -3.73 -20.69
N LEU A 828 20.79 -3.59 -19.47
CA LEU A 828 20.96 -4.60 -18.43
C LEU A 828 20.35 -5.93 -18.88
N LYS A 829 20.83 -7.01 -18.28
CA LYS A 829 20.22 -8.33 -18.45
C LYS A 829 18.93 -8.47 -17.66
N CYS A 830 18.12 -9.46 -17.96
CA CYS A 830 17.00 -9.92 -17.13
C CYS A 830 17.14 -11.42 -16.85
N HIS A 831 16.59 -11.90 -15.73
CA HIS A 831 16.43 -13.35 -15.51
C HIS A 831 15.21 -13.92 -16.28
N GLN A 832 14.31 -13.05 -16.75
CA GLN A 832 13.21 -13.40 -17.66
C GLN A 832 13.64 -13.08 -19.11
N GLU A 833 13.90 -14.11 -19.91
CA GLU A 833 14.52 -14.00 -21.24
C GLU A 833 13.62 -13.29 -22.27
N GLU A 834 12.30 -13.45 -22.18
CA GLU A 834 11.34 -12.72 -23.02
C GLU A 834 11.26 -11.24 -22.66
N THR A 835 11.37 -10.90 -21.37
CA THR A 835 11.50 -9.51 -20.92
C THR A 835 12.82 -8.89 -21.40
N GLU A 836 13.95 -9.61 -21.33
CA GLU A 836 15.21 -9.15 -21.94
C GLU A 836 15.03 -8.89 -23.44
N LYS A 837 14.48 -9.87 -24.18
CA LYS A 837 14.26 -9.77 -25.64
C LYS A 837 13.36 -8.59 -26.03
N ILE A 838 12.20 -8.41 -25.39
CA ILE A 838 11.28 -7.32 -25.77
C ILE A 838 11.83 -5.95 -25.39
N VAL A 839 12.48 -5.83 -24.22
CA VAL A 839 13.10 -4.58 -23.77
C VAL A 839 14.30 -4.21 -24.65
N HIS A 840 15.14 -5.16 -25.03
CA HIS A 840 16.27 -4.92 -25.95
C HIS A 840 15.83 -4.68 -27.40
N LYS A 841 14.72 -5.28 -27.85
CA LYS A 841 14.11 -4.99 -29.16
C LYS A 841 13.59 -3.55 -29.21
N ASN A 842 12.81 -3.17 -28.21
CA ASN A 842 12.03 -1.93 -28.24
C ASN A 842 12.81 -0.71 -27.70
N MET A 843 13.75 -0.93 -26.77
CA MET A 843 14.47 0.12 -26.03
C MET A 843 13.54 1.22 -25.48
N ARG A 844 12.32 0.86 -25.10
CA ARG A 844 11.25 1.80 -24.73
C ARG A 844 11.60 2.58 -23.46
N MET A 845 11.36 3.89 -23.47
CA MET A 845 11.42 4.72 -22.26
C MET A 845 10.29 5.75 -22.24
N GLY A 846 10.10 6.35 -21.08
CA GLY A 846 9.23 7.49 -20.84
C GLY A 846 9.95 8.55 -20.04
N ILE A 847 10.52 9.54 -20.72
CA ILE A 847 10.94 10.79 -20.09
C ILE A 847 9.66 11.57 -19.75
N GLY A 848 9.42 11.74 -18.46
CA GLY A 848 8.26 12.40 -17.87
C GLY A 848 8.43 13.90 -17.72
N ILE A 849 7.29 14.60 -17.72
CA ILE A 849 7.15 16.02 -17.39
C ILE A 849 6.29 16.14 -16.13
N THR A 850 6.84 16.75 -15.08
CA THR A 850 6.11 17.11 -13.86
C THR A 850 6.12 18.63 -13.66
N GLY A 851 5.07 19.16 -13.02
CA GLY A 851 4.86 20.60 -12.86
C GLY A 851 4.31 21.27 -14.12
N TYR A 852 3.64 20.54 -15.02
CA TYR A 852 3.16 21.11 -16.29
C TYR A 852 2.22 22.31 -16.08
N LEU A 853 1.20 22.17 -15.22
CA LEU A 853 0.25 23.24 -14.93
C LEU A 853 0.79 24.37 -14.02
N GLN A 854 2.04 24.23 -13.56
CA GLN A 854 2.84 25.26 -12.90
C GLN A 854 3.82 25.96 -13.87
N SER A 855 4.03 25.42 -15.07
CA SER A 855 5.00 25.92 -16.06
C SER A 855 4.42 27.05 -16.91
N SER A 856 5.26 27.99 -17.36
CA SER A 856 4.86 29.10 -18.24
C SER A 856 4.44 28.63 -19.63
N ALA A 857 3.74 29.47 -20.40
CA ALA A 857 3.39 29.17 -21.79
C ALA A 857 4.63 28.96 -22.69
N GLU A 858 5.74 29.62 -22.36
CA GLU A 858 7.03 29.44 -23.03
C GLU A 858 7.67 28.10 -22.66
N GLN A 859 7.75 27.75 -21.38
CA GLN A 859 8.26 26.44 -20.93
C GLN A 859 7.46 25.27 -21.55
N LYS A 860 6.16 25.46 -21.75
CA LYS A 860 5.27 24.48 -22.40
C LYS A 860 5.54 24.32 -23.90
N SER A 861 5.82 25.41 -24.64
CA SER A 861 6.03 25.34 -26.08
C SER A 861 7.30 24.57 -26.45
N TRP A 862 8.34 24.63 -25.61
CA TRP A 862 9.61 23.90 -25.79
C TRP A 862 9.43 22.38 -25.94
N LEU A 863 8.38 21.78 -25.37
CA LEU A 863 8.18 20.32 -25.39
C LEU A 863 8.02 19.76 -26.81
N SER A 864 7.39 20.53 -27.71
CA SER A 864 7.10 20.08 -29.07
C SER A 864 8.39 19.90 -29.90
N ASP A 865 9.37 20.79 -29.69
CA ASP A 865 10.65 20.78 -30.37
C ASP A 865 11.66 19.87 -29.64
N LEU A 866 11.60 19.79 -28.30
CA LEU A 866 12.45 18.90 -27.50
C LEU A 866 12.29 17.43 -27.89
N TYR A 867 11.05 17.01 -28.15
CA TYR A 867 10.78 15.66 -28.63
C TYR A 867 11.42 15.38 -29.99
N GLU A 868 11.40 16.36 -30.91
CA GLU A 868 11.95 16.19 -32.25
C GLU A 868 13.49 16.14 -32.19
N TYR A 869 14.10 16.95 -31.33
CA TYR A 869 15.50 16.83 -30.94
C TYR A 869 15.81 15.45 -30.33
N LEU A 870 15.00 14.95 -29.39
CA LEU A 870 15.18 13.64 -28.76
C LEU A 870 15.07 12.49 -29.77
N ARG A 871 14.21 12.60 -30.78
CA ARG A 871 14.10 11.62 -31.87
C ARG A 871 15.34 11.60 -32.77
N GLU A 872 15.90 12.76 -33.12
CA GLU A 872 17.18 12.81 -33.83
C GLU A 872 18.34 12.29 -32.96
N TYR A 873 18.34 12.65 -31.67
CA TYR A 873 19.34 12.21 -30.70
C TYR A 873 19.34 10.70 -30.52
N ASP A 874 18.16 10.07 -30.43
CA ASP A 874 18.02 8.62 -30.31
C ASP A 874 18.60 7.87 -31.52
N VAL A 875 18.32 8.34 -32.74
CA VAL A 875 18.90 7.79 -33.97
C VAL A 875 20.43 7.89 -33.96
N ASN A 876 20.96 9.07 -33.66
CA ASN A 876 22.40 9.32 -33.68
C ASN A 876 23.15 8.61 -32.53
N TYR A 877 22.60 8.62 -31.31
CA TYR A 877 23.23 8.01 -30.13
C TYR A 877 23.13 6.48 -30.17
N SER A 878 21.97 5.91 -30.52
CA SER A 878 21.82 4.44 -30.62
C SER A 878 22.77 3.86 -31.66
N LYS A 879 22.91 4.52 -32.83
CA LYS A 879 23.92 4.17 -33.84
C LYS A 879 25.36 4.29 -33.33
N LYS A 880 25.66 5.31 -32.50
CA LYS A 880 26.98 5.53 -31.90
C LYS A 880 27.38 4.42 -30.90
N ILE A 881 26.43 3.89 -30.14
CA ILE A 881 26.69 2.80 -29.16
C ILE A 881 26.37 1.39 -29.68
N GLY A 882 25.86 1.26 -30.90
CA GLY A 882 25.61 -0.03 -31.56
C GLY A 882 24.31 -0.74 -31.14
N VAL A 883 23.27 0.01 -30.77
CA VAL A 883 21.98 -0.54 -30.31
C VAL A 883 20.80 -0.03 -31.15
N GLY A 884 19.62 -0.64 -30.97
CA GLY A 884 18.39 -0.21 -31.63
C GLY A 884 17.87 1.15 -31.14
N THR A 885 17.22 1.91 -32.03
CA THR A 885 16.44 3.11 -31.69
C THR A 885 15.25 2.76 -30.80
N SER A 886 14.88 3.66 -29.91
CA SER A 886 13.76 3.48 -28.98
C SER A 886 12.42 3.62 -29.70
N VAL A 887 11.54 2.63 -29.54
CA VAL A 887 10.20 2.65 -30.14
C VAL A 887 9.41 3.87 -29.67
N LYS A 888 9.48 4.20 -28.37
CA LYS A 888 8.91 5.40 -27.74
C LYS A 888 9.87 6.00 -26.70
N LEU A 889 9.77 7.31 -26.47
CA LEU A 889 10.71 8.11 -25.68
C LEU A 889 10.08 8.91 -24.52
N THR A 890 8.84 9.36 -24.64
CA THR A 890 8.26 10.41 -23.78
C THR A 890 6.92 10.02 -23.18
N THR A 891 6.64 10.49 -21.97
CA THR A 891 5.40 10.20 -21.23
C THR A 891 5.01 11.36 -20.31
N VAL A 892 3.85 11.25 -19.64
CA VAL A 892 3.48 12.09 -18.49
C VAL A 892 2.92 11.19 -17.40
N LYS A 893 3.51 11.24 -16.20
CA LYS A 893 3.14 10.44 -15.03
C LYS A 893 2.71 11.36 -13.87
N PRO A 894 1.72 10.98 -13.02
CA PRO A 894 1.49 11.61 -11.73
C PRO A 894 2.63 11.24 -10.76
N SER A 895 3.75 11.97 -10.79
CA SER A 895 4.97 11.62 -10.04
C SER A 895 4.88 11.97 -8.53
N GLY A 896 3.88 11.41 -7.84
CA GLY A 896 3.35 11.91 -6.56
C GLY A 896 4.32 12.03 -5.37
N THR A 897 5.43 11.29 -5.35
CA THR A 897 6.49 11.43 -4.32
C THR A 897 7.68 12.24 -4.82
N LEU A 898 8.09 12.06 -6.09
CA LEU A 898 9.21 12.81 -6.69
C LEU A 898 8.89 14.31 -6.79
N SER A 899 7.64 14.67 -7.10
CA SER A 899 7.22 16.07 -7.17
C SER A 899 7.31 16.80 -5.81
N LEU A 900 7.25 16.06 -4.69
CA LEU A 900 7.41 16.62 -3.34
C LEU A 900 8.86 16.98 -3.02
N LEU A 901 9.85 16.35 -3.66
CA LEU A 901 11.26 16.69 -3.49
C LEU A 901 11.53 18.15 -3.90
N SER A 902 10.99 18.55 -5.06
CA SER A 902 11.06 19.94 -5.55
C SER A 902 9.88 20.83 -5.12
N GLY A 903 8.80 20.27 -4.57
CA GLY A 903 7.60 21.01 -4.20
C GLY A 903 6.73 21.48 -5.37
N VAL A 904 6.66 20.72 -6.46
CA VAL A 904 5.91 21.06 -7.68
C VAL A 904 4.65 20.21 -7.88
N CYS A 905 3.77 20.66 -8.77
CA CYS A 905 2.56 19.89 -9.16
C CYS A 905 2.91 18.51 -9.77
N SER A 906 2.09 17.49 -9.51
CA SER A 906 2.35 16.09 -9.86
C SER A 906 1.96 15.78 -11.31
N GLY A 907 2.95 15.55 -12.18
CA GLY A 907 2.75 15.37 -13.61
C GLY A 907 2.10 16.60 -14.24
N ALA A 908 0.92 16.40 -14.80
CA ALA A 908 0.05 17.44 -15.33
C ALA A 908 -1.23 17.69 -14.51
N HIS A 909 -1.30 17.25 -13.26
CA HIS A 909 -2.37 17.67 -12.35
C HIS A 909 -2.25 19.15 -12.00
N PRO A 910 -3.38 19.85 -11.76
CA PRO A 910 -3.37 21.23 -11.31
C PRO A 910 -2.88 21.36 -9.85
N GLY A 911 -2.49 22.57 -9.46
CA GLY A 911 -2.21 22.88 -8.07
C GLY A 911 -3.51 22.80 -7.24
N ILE A 912 -3.51 22.08 -6.12
CA ILE A 912 -4.76 21.94 -5.34
C ILE A 912 -5.25 23.29 -4.79
N TYR A 913 -4.34 24.11 -4.27
CA TYR A 913 -4.58 25.46 -3.72
C TYR A 913 -3.33 26.34 -3.94
N GLN A 914 -3.47 27.67 -3.96
CA GLN A 914 -2.32 28.58 -4.18
C GLN A 914 -1.37 28.64 -2.97
N TYR A 915 -1.94 28.74 -1.77
CA TYR A 915 -1.26 28.76 -0.46
C TYR A 915 -1.94 27.70 0.41
N PHE A 916 -1.17 26.80 1.03
CA PHE A 916 -1.73 25.67 1.76
C PHE A 916 -0.81 25.09 2.83
N ILE A 917 -1.38 24.45 3.86
CA ILE A 917 -0.63 23.55 4.73
C ILE A 917 -0.59 22.17 4.07
N ARG A 918 0.62 21.62 3.88
CA ARG A 918 0.83 20.19 3.59
C ARG A 918 1.10 19.47 4.91
N ARG A 919 0.42 18.36 5.18
CA ARG A 919 0.66 17.54 6.39
C ARG A 919 1.25 16.18 6.04
N ILE A 920 2.30 15.78 6.75
CA ILE A 920 2.88 14.43 6.69
C ILE A 920 2.65 13.72 8.03
N ARG A 921 2.28 12.43 7.96
CA ARG A 921 2.23 11.52 9.10
C ARG A 921 3.55 10.76 9.21
N ILE A 922 4.13 10.76 10.41
CA ILE A 922 5.36 10.06 10.77
C ILE A 922 5.09 9.29 12.07
N GLY A 923 5.47 8.00 12.12
CA GLY A 923 5.38 7.22 13.36
C GLY A 923 6.19 7.87 14.48
N SER A 924 5.64 7.96 15.69
CA SER A 924 6.31 8.54 16.86
C SER A 924 7.57 7.77 17.29
N SER A 925 7.73 6.54 16.80
CA SER A 925 8.97 5.75 16.77
C SER A 925 10.12 6.50 16.09
N ASN A 926 9.84 7.17 14.97
CA ASN A 926 10.80 7.94 14.16
C ASN A 926 11.15 9.28 14.82
N THR A 927 11.78 9.18 15.99
CA THR A 927 12.15 10.32 16.82
C THR A 927 13.08 11.30 16.11
N GLN A 928 13.80 10.87 15.07
CA GLN A 928 14.87 11.66 14.45
C GLN A 928 14.33 12.66 13.42
N LEU A 929 13.46 12.26 12.48
CA LEU A 929 12.79 13.23 11.58
C LEU A 929 11.91 14.19 12.40
N ILE A 930 11.26 13.68 13.44
CA ILE A 930 10.47 14.46 14.40
C ILE A 930 11.33 15.51 15.13
N ASN A 931 12.48 15.13 15.66
CA ASN A 931 13.38 16.06 16.37
C ASN A 931 14.05 17.06 15.41
N LEU A 932 14.36 16.66 14.18
CA LEU A 932 14.86 17.57 13.15
C LEU A 932 13.83 18.64 12.79
N ALA A 933 12.56 18.29 12.66
CA ALA A 933 11.48 19.25 12.42
C ALA A 933 11.19 20.15 13.63
N LYS A 934 11.22 19.62 14.87
CA LYS A 934 11.15 20.42 16.11
C LYS A 934 12.29 21.44 16.20
N LYS A 935 13.52 21.04 15.91
CA LYS A 935 14.70 21.93 15.90
C LYS A 935 14.56 23.09 14.89
N ASN A 936 13.89 22.84 13.77
CA ASN A 936 13.60 23.82 12.72
C ASN A 936 12.27 24.58 12.94
N ASN A 937 11.68 24.45 14.14
CA ASN A 937 10.48 25.14 14.61
C ASN A 937 9.21 24.92 13.75
N PHE A 938 9.12 23.80 13.02
CA PHE A 938 7.88 23.37 12.40
C PHE A 938 6.85 23.01 13.46
N ARG A 939 5.57 23.33 13.22
CA ARG A 939 4.48 22.83 14.06
C ARG A 939 4.41 21.32 13.90
N ILE A 940 4.72 20.62 14.99
CA ILE A 940 4.43 19.22 15.17
C ILE A 940 3.35 19.11 16.23
N GLU A 941 2.30 18.37 15.90
CA GLU A 941 1.28 17.97 16.84
C GLU A 941 1.15 16.45 16.81
N TYR A 942 0.62 15.88 17.90
CA TYR A 942 0.07 14.55 17.78
C TYR A 942 -1.08 14.61 16.79
N GLN A 943 -1.14 13.57 15.98
CA GLN A 943 -2.20 13.44 15.01
C GLN A 943 -3.53 13.30 15.75
N LEU A 944 -4.50 14.10 15.34
CA LEU A 944 -5.82 14.13 15.94
C LEU A 944 -6.67 13.00 15.37
N ASN A 945 -7.12 12.15 16.29
CA ASN A 945 -8.34 11.38 16.15
C ASN A 945 -9.54 12.34 16.06
N PHE A 946 -10.74 11.79 16.21
CA PHE A 946 -11.91 12.31 15.51
C PHE A 946 -13.07 12.77 16.39
N ASP A 947 -13.07 12.27 17.61
CA ASP A 947 -13.36 13.06 18.80
C ASP A 947 -12.45 14.32 18.95
N GLY A 948 -11.28 14.35 18.29
CA GLY A 948 -10.24 15.36 18.46
C GLY A 948 -9.18 15.01 19.51
N THR A 949 -9.05 13.73 19.90
CA THR A 949 -8.02 13.26 20.83
C THR A 949 -6.67 13.00 20.13
N GLU A 950 -5.57 12.99 20.87
CA GLU A 950 -4.23 12.73 20.34
C GLU A 950 -3.96 11.23 20.16
N ASP A 951 -3.71 10.76 18.92
CA ASP A 951 -2.94 9.53 18.71
C ASP A 951 -1.46 9.81 19.01
N LYS A 952 -0.91 9.08 19.99
CA LYS A 952 0.49 9.22 20.40
C LYS A 952 1.44 8.31 19.63
N LYS A 953 0.95 7.39 18.80
CA LYS A 953 1.77 6.58 17.89
C LYS A 953 2.13 7.30 16.60
N THR A 954 1.43 8.38 16.24
CA THR A 954 1.70 9.15 15.01
C THR A 954 1.79 10.65 15.29
N GLN A 955 2.86 11.28 14.84
CA GLN A 955 2.98 12.74 14.82
C GLN A 955 2.68 13.28 13.42
N ILE A 956 1.98 14.42 13.37
CA ILE A 956 1.83 15.21 12.14
C ILE A 956 2.80 16.39 12.18
N ILE A 957 3.45 16.63 11.05
CA ILE A 957 4.25 17.83 10.80
C ILE A 957 3.50 18.70 9.78
N GLU A 958 3.29 19.98 10.11
CA GLU A 958 2.65 20.97 9.26
C GLU A 958 3.68 21.78 8.46
N PHE A 959 3.66 21.65 7.14
CA PHE A 959 4.55 22.37 6.22
C PHE A 959 3.77 23.51 5.53
N PRO A 960 4.12 24.80 5.76
CA PRO A 960 3.52 25.90 5.02
C PRO A 960 4.05 25.92 3.58
N CYS A 961 3.16 25.62 2.63
CA CYS A 961 3.47 25.50 1.21
C CYS A 961 2.77 26.59 0.40
N ARG A 962 3.37 26.94 -0.74
CA ARG A 962 2.71 27.65 -1.84
C ARG A 962 3.20 27.11 -3.17
N TYR A 963 2.37 27.18 -4.19
CA TYR A 963 2.86 27.16 -5.57
C TYR A 963 3.24 28.59 -6.01
N PRO A 964 3.99 28.77 -7.11
CA PRO A 964 4.17 30.07 -7.74
C PRO A 964 2.84 30.74 -8.12
N GLU A 965 2.78 32.06 -8.09
CA GLU A 965 1.64 32.82 -8.59
C GLU A 965 1.51 32.60 -10.11
N GLY A 966 0.30 32.33 -10.61
CA GLY A 966 0.05 31.91 -12.00
C GLY A 966 0.01 30.39 -12.25
N THR A 967 0.14 29.57 -11.20
CA THR A 967 -0.13 28.11 -11.28
C THR A 967 -1.63 27.87 -11.47
N VAL A 968 -2.03 27.02 -12.42
CA VAL A 968 -3.44 26.66 -12.64
C VAL A 968 -3.93 25.78 -11.49
N LEU A 969 -5.08 26.11 -10.88
CA LEU A 969 -5.59 25.42 -9.71
C LEU A 969 -6.76 24.48 -10.01
N ALA A 970 -6.95 23.47 -9.16
CA ALA A 970 -7.98 22.44 -9.34
C ALA A 970 -9.42 23.00 -9.33
N LYS A 971 -9.65 24.12 -8.64
CA LYS A 971 -10.93 24.82 -8.59
C LYS A 971 -11.25 25.63 -9.86
N ASP A 972 -10.25 25.88 -10.70
CA ASP A 972 -10.35 26.70 -11.91
C ASP A 972 -10.46 25.83 -13.19
N MET A 973 -10.72 24.51 -13.05
CA MET A 973 -10.82 23.56 -14.16
C MET A 973 -12.12 22.73 -14.11
N SER A 974 -12.71 22.52 -15.28
CA SER A 974 -13.70 21.47 -15.53
C SER A 974 -13.02 20.12 -15.82
N ALA A 975 -13.81 19.04 -15.92
CA ALA A 975 -13.36 17.78 -16.48
C ALA A 975 -12.91 17.90 -17.95
N ILE A 976 -13.53 18.81 -18.70
CA ILE A 976 -13.19 19.08 -20.11
C ILE A 976 -11.85 19.80 -20.24
N ASP A 977 -11.52 20.71 -19.33
CA ASP A 977 -10.21 21.38 -19.31
C ASP A 977 -9.08 20.37 -19.02
N GLN A 978 -9.33 19.43 -18.09
CA GLN A 978 -8.40 18.34 -17.81
C GLN A 978 -8.21 17.42 -19.02
N LEU A 979 -9.30 17.04 -19.71
CA LEU A 979 -9.26 16.28 -20.97
C LEU A 979 -8.51 17.03 -22.09
N ASN A 980 -8.65 18.36 -22.17
CA ASN A 980 -7.92 19.20 -23.12
C ASN A 980 -6.43 19.28 -22.79
N VAL A 981 -6.03 19.29 -21.51
CA VAL A 981 -4.62 19.20 -21.08
C VAL A 981 -4.01 17.84 -21.43
N ILE A 982 -4.75 16.74 -21.25
CA ILE A 982 -4.32 15.38 -21.68
C ILE A 982 -4.13 15.35 -23.20
N LYS A 983 -5.08 15.89 -23.97
CA LYS A 983 -5.02 16.02 -25.43
C LYS A 983 -3.80 16.83 -25.89
N ASP A 984 -3.54 17.97 -25.29
CA ASP A 984 -2.39 18.82 -25.61
C ASP A 984 -1.06 18.09 -25.37
N LEU A 985 -0.90 17.47 -24.20
CA LEU A 985 0.31 16.70 -23.87
C LEU A 985 0.51 15.46 -24.76
N GLN A 986 -0.55 14.77 -25.13
CA GLN A 986 -0.49 13.66 -26.10
C GLN A 986 -0.19 14.16 -27.53
N THR A 987 -0.54 15.41 -27.83
CA THR A 987 -0.30 16.05 -29.13
C THR A 987 1.12 16.57 -29.26
N ASN A 988 1.65 17.22 -28.22
CA ASN A 988 2.91 17.96 -28.27
C ASN A 988 4.10 17.21 -27.64
N TRP A 989 3.88 16.39 -26.60
CA TRP A 989 4.97 15.76 -25.85
C TRP A 989 5.01 14.24 -25.93
N SER A 990 3.97 13.55 -25.47
CA SER A 990 4.01 12.11 -25.19
C SER A 990 3.78 11.26 -26.43
N ASP A 991 4.72 10.36 -26.73
CA ASP A 991 4.57 9.30 -27.73
C ASP A 991 4.17 7.94 -27.13
N ASN A 992 4.40 7.73 -25.82
CA ASN A 992 3.65 6.78 -25.01
C ASN A 992 2.24 7.33 -24.76
N SER A 993 1.77 7.43 -23.51
CA SER A 993 0.49 8.05 -23.13
C SER A 993 0.66 9.16 -22.06
N VAL A 994 -0.46 9.72 -21.61
CA VAL A 994 -0.54 10.80 -20.62
C VAL A 994 -1.45 10.35 -19.48
N SER A 995 -0.85 10.13 -18.32
CA SER A 995 -1.57 9.70 -17.11
C SER A 995 -1.92 10.88 -16.22
N VAL A 996 -3.22 11.17 -16.12
CA VAL A 996 -3.85 12.16 -15.24
C VAL A 996 -5.19 11.59 -14.80
N THR A 997 -5.51 11.70 -13.51
CA THR A 997 -6.83 11.34 -12.98
C THR A 997 -7.77 12.53 -13.18
N ILE A 998 -8.80 12.36 -14.01
CA ILE A 998 -9.75 13.42 -14.33
C ILE A 998 -10.78 13.53 -13.21
N TYR A 999 -10.73 14.62 -12.45
CA TYR A 999 -11.73 14.92 -11.44
C TYR A 999 -12.97 15.53 -12.09
N TYR A 1000 -14.13 14.90 -11.92
CA TYR A 1000 -15.40 15.34 -12.53
C TYR A 1000 -16.54 15.41 -11.50
N ARG A 1001 -17.59 16.17 -11.80
CA ARG A 1001 -18.85 16.22 -11.05
C ARG A 1001 -19.94 15.51 -11.88
N LEU A 1002 -20.97 14.94 -11.24
CA LEU A 1002 -22.01 14.16 -11.94
C LEU A 1002 -22.70 14.89 -13.09
N HIS A 1003 -22.84 16.23 -13.03
CA HIS A 1003 -23.45 17.03 -14.10
C HIS A 1003 -22.55 17.20 -15.34
N GLU A 1004 -21.24 16.97 -15.21
CA GLU A 1004 -20.28 17.04 -16.32
C GLU A 1004 -20.29 15.75 -17.17
N LEU A 1005 -20.97 14.68 -16.73
CA LEU A 1005 -20.86 13.34 -17.34
C LEU A 1005 -21.34 13.27 -18.80
N GLU A 1006 -22.42 13.96 -19.17
CA GLU A 1006 -22.89 13.97 -20.56
C GLU A 1006 -21.99 14.82 -21.47
N GLU A 1007 -21.39 15.90 -20.94
CA GLU A 1007 -20.37 16.67 -21.67
C GLU A 1007 -19.09 15.86 -21.87
N ILE A 1008 -18.66 15.10 -20.87
CA ILE A 1008 -17.55 14.14 -20.95
C ILE A 1008 -17.84 13.09 -22.03
N LYS A 1009 -19.02 12.46 -22.05
CA LYS A 1009 -19.43 11.53 -23.11
C LYS A 1009 -19.35 12.19 -24.49
N GLU A 1010 -19.94 13.37 -24.66
CA GLU A 1010 -19.89 14.11 -25.92
C GLU A 1010 -18.46 14.44 -26.36
N TRP A 1011 -17.59 14.89 -25.45
CA TRP A 1011 -16.20 15.20 -25.75
C TRP A 1011 -15.42 13.93 -26.12
N LEU A 1012 -15.63 12.83 -25.40
CA LEU A 1012 -14.99 11.54 -25.67
C LEU A 1012 -15.42 10.98 -27.05
N ILE A 1013 -16.70 11.05 -27.40
CA ILE A 1013 -17.21 10.67 -28.73
C ILE A 1013 -16.55 11.49 -29.85
N LYS A 1014 -16.24 12.77 -29.60
CA LYS A 1014 -15.63 13.69 -30.57
C LYS A 1014 -14.10 13.57 -30.66
N ASN A 1015 -13.42 13.18 -29.57
CA ASN A 1015 -11.95 13.29 -29.45
C ASN A 1015 -11.22 11.96 -29.18
N PHE A 1016 -11.79 11.03 -28.41
CA PHE A 1016 -11.03 9.93 -27.80
C PHE A 1016 -10.31 9.06 -28.84
N ARG A 1017 -11.06 8.64 -29.88
CA ARG A 1017 -10.56 7.75 -30.95
C ARG A 1017 -9.25 8.24 -31.60
N THR A 1018 -9.10 9.55 -31.77
CA THR A 1018 -8.03 10.16 -32.58
C THR A 1018 -7.04 11.03 -31.79
N ASN A 1019 -7.32 11.36 -30.52
CA ASN A 1019 -6.51 12.30 -29.74
C ASN A 1019 -6.04 11.75 -28.39
N ILE A 1020 -6.59 10.62 -27.90
CA ILE A 1020 -6.35 10.13 -26.54
C ILE A 1020 -6.11 8.62 -26.57
N LYS A 1021 -5.04 8.19 -25.88
CA LYS A 1021 -4.71 6.76 -25.76
C LYS A 1021 -5.26 6.15 -24.48
N THR A 1022 -5.34 6.90 -23.38
CA THR A 1022 -5.84 6.43 -22.08
C THR A 1022 -6.59 7.53 -21.33
N CYS A 1023 -7.66 7.18 -20.59
CA CYS A 1023 -8.27 8.06 -19.59
C CYS A 1023 -8.56 7.30 -18.29
N SER A 1024 -8.43 7.99 -17.15
CA SER A 1024 -8.95 7.59 -15.85
C SER A 1024 -9.76 8.74 -15.23
N PHE A 1025 -10.83 8.42 -14.52
CA PHE A 1025 -11.78 9.39 -13.98
C PHE A 1025 -12.08 9.09 -12.50
N LEU A 1026 -12.23 10.14 -11.70
CA LEU A 1026 -12.62 10.04 -10.29
C LEU A 1026 -13.66 11.12 -9.95
N LEU A 1027 -14.73 10.72 -9.26
CA LEU A 1027 -15.79 11.64 -8.89
C LEU A 1027 -15.32 12.60 -7.79
N HIS A 1028 -15.41 13.91 -8.04
CA HIS A 1028 -15.00 14.95 -7.10
C HIS A 1028 -15.91 14.98 -5.86
N ASN A 1029 -15.31 14.99 -4.68
CA ASN A 1029 -16.02 14.96 -3.40
C ASN A 1029 -15.30 15.88 -2.38
N GLU A 1030 -16.01 16.89 -1.87
CA GLU A 1030 -15.47 17.86 -0.91
C GLU A 1030 -15.15 17.23 0.45
N HIS A 1031 -14.28 17.86 1.24
CA HIS A 1031 -13.75 17.20 2.43
C HIS A 1031 -13.64 18.06 3.70
N GLY A 1032 -14.26 17.61 4.79
CA GLY A 1032 -14.41 18.34 6.05
C GLY A 1032 -13.45 17.94 7.17
N PHE A 1033 -12.22 17.53 6.83
CA PHE A 1033 -11.26 16.97 7.80
C PHE A 1033 -10.44 18.06 8.53
N LYS A 1034 -10.33 18.03 9.86
CA LYS A 1034 -9.51 19.00 10.64
C LYS A 1034 -8.02 18.96 10.28
N GLN A 1035 -7.44 17.76 10.20
CA GLN A 1035 -6.04 17.55 9.78
C GLN A 1035 -5.98 17.03 8.34
N ALA A 1036 -6.52 17.81 7.40
CA ALA A 1036 -6.42 17.47 5.99
C ALA A 1036 -4.93 17.48 5.52
N PRO A 1037 -4.51 16.51 4.68
CA PRO A 1037 -3.17 16.48 4.08
C PRO A 1037 -2.86 17.70 3.19
N PHE A 1038 -3.90 18.41 2.76
CA PHE A 1038 -3.86 19.74 2.15
C PHE A 1038 -4.97 20.58 2.78
N GLU A 1039 -4.67 21.83 3.15
CA GLU A 1039 -5.63 22.81 3.69
C GLU A 1039 -5.34 24.17 3.07
N GLU A 1040 -6.31 24.79 2.39
CA GLU A 1040 -6.15 26.14 1.81
C GLU A 1040 -6.04 27.18 2.92
N ILE A 1041 -5.04 28.06 2.84
CA ILE A 1041 -4.82 29.15 3.81
C ILE A 1041 -4.67 30.49 3.07
N SER A 1042 -4.85 31.61 3.79
CA SER A 1042 -4.62 32.93 3.21
C SER A 1042 -3.12 33.22 3.01
N LYS A 1043 -2.81 34.19 2.15
CA LYS A 1043 -1.44 34.63 1.88
C LYS A 1043 -0.77 35.17 3.16
N GLU A 1044 -1.53 35.88 3.98
CA GLU A 1044 -1.09 36.44 5.26
C GLU A 1044 -0.74 35.33 6.26
N THR A 1045 -1.59 34.29 6.36
CA THR A 1045 -1.33 33.12 7.20
C THR A 1045 -0.07 32.38 6.75
N TYR A 1046 0.12 32.17 5.45
CA TYR A 1046 1.36 31.60 4.91
C TYR A 1046 2.58 32.48 5.24
N GLU A 1047 2.48 33.79 5.03
CA GLU A 1047 3.53 34.76 5.32
C GLU A 1047 3.83 34.90 6.82
N GLU A 1048 2.91 34.53 7.71
CA GLU A 1048 3.14 34.41 9.14
C GLU A 1048 3.81 33.10 9.52
N MET A 1049 3.40 31.97 8.94
CA MET A 1049 3.99 30.66 9.20
C MET A 1049 5.44 30.57 8.71
N ILE A 1050 5.72 31.09 7.51
CA ILE A 1050 7.05 31.04 6.90
C ILE A 1050 8.11 31.85 7.68
N LYS A 1051 7.69 32.89 8.41
CA LYS A 1051 8.56 33.69 9.30
C LYS A 1051 8.91 32.96 10.61
N LYS A 1052 8.22 31.85 10.92
CA LYS A 1052 8.37 31.09 12.18
C LYS A 1052 9.19 29.80 11.99
N VAL A 1053 9.21 29.22 10.79
CA VAL A 1053 9.94 27.97 10.48
C VAL A 1053 11.29 28.21 9.78
N ILE A 1054 12.22 27.27 9.90
CA ILE A 1054 13.49 27.24 9.14
C ILE A 1054 13.41 26.09 8.12
N PRO A 1055 13.36 26.32 6.80
CA PRO A 1055 13.26 25.23 5.82
C PRO A 1055 14.37 24.17 5.97
N ILE A 1056 13.98 22.90 6.05
CA ILE A 1056 14.92 21.80 6.32
C ILE A 1056 15.62 21.39 5.02
N THR A 1057 16.93 21.61 4.96
CA THR A 1057 17.76 21.29 3.80
C THR A 1057 18.81 20.20 4.05
N SER A 1058 19.04 19.85 5.32
CA SER A 1058 20.02 18.85 5.80
C SER A 1058 19.72 18.43 7.26
N GLY A 1059 20.23 17.28 7.69
CA GLY A 1059 20.22 16.86 9.10
C GLY A 1059 20.63 15.40 9.33
N ASN A 1060 21.66 15.19 10.15
CA ASN A 1060 22.19 13.86 10.50
C ASN A 1060 21.09 12.94 11.08
N ILE A 1061 20.86 11.80 10.43
CA ILE A 1061 19.87 10.77 10.82
C ILE A 1061 20.49 9.37 10.73
N ASN A 1062 20.30 8.60 11.79
CA ASN A 1062 20.86 7.27 12.04
C ASN A 1062 19.72 6.25 12.29
N SER A 1063 19.82 5.03 11.77
CA SER A 1063 18.70 4.09 11.69
C SER A 1063 18.37 3.18 12.91
N GLN A 1064 19.04 3.19 14.08
CA GLN A 1064 18.74 2.16 15.11
C GLN A 1064 17.31 2.17 15.66
N SER A 1065 16.64 3.33 15.72
CA SER A 1065 15.31 3.44 16.34
C SER A 1065 14.14 3.09 15.40
N ASP A 1066 14.37 3.06 14.08
CA ASP A 1066 13.30 3.33 13.10
C ASP A 1066 13.16 2.21 12.04
N ASN A 1067 12.47 1.12 12.38
CA ASN A 1067 12.13 0.06 11.41
C ASN A 1067 11.25 0.52 10.22
N GLU A 1068 10.76 1.77 10.24
CA GLU A 1068 9.87 2.37 9.23
C GLU A 1068 10.60 3.23 8.17
N LEU A 1069 11.90 3.54 8.33
CA LEU A 1069 12.62 4.54 7.52
C LEU A 1069 12.71 4.26 6.00
N THR A 1070 12.29 3.09 5.53
CA THR A 1070 12.55 2.61 4.15
C THR A 1070 11.33 2.07 3.39
N SER A 1071 10.14 2.00 3.99
CA SER A 1071 8.99 1.23 3.47
C SER A 1071 8.61 1.56 2.03
N ASP A 1072 8.52 2.84 1.72
CA ASP A 1072 7.76 3.37 0.58
C ASP A 1072 8.42 3.11 -0.80
N CYS A 1073 9.69 2.66 -0.81
CA CYS A 1073 10.37 2.13 -2.00
C CYS A 1073 11.06 0.76 -1.76
N ALA A 1074 11.11 0.28 -0.51
CA ALA A 1074 11.46 -1.10 -0.18
C ALA A 1074 10.48 -2.11 -0.81
N GLY A 1075 9.17 -1.90 -0.60
CA GLY A 1075 8.10 -2.71 -1.20
C GLY A 1075 7.95 -2.53 -2.72
N GLY A 1076 8.75 -1.66 -3.34
CA GLY A 1076 8.86 -1.45 -4.78
C GLY A 1076 7.68 -0.77 -5.47
N ALA A 1077 6.46 -0.88 -4.92
CA ALA A 1077 5.25 -0.29 -5.46
C ALA A 1077 5.39 1.24 -5.60
N CYS A 1078 4.93 1.79 -6.72
CA CYS A 1078 4.83 3.24 -6.88
C CYS A 1078 3.60 3.74 -6.10
N PRO A 1079 3.72 4.74 -5.19
CA PRO A 1079 2.61 5.22 -4.35
C PRO A 1079 1.64 6.14 -5.10
N VAL A 1080 1.36 5.81 -6.37
CA VAL A 1080 0.47 6.54 -7.28
C VAL A 1080 -0.77 5.67 -7.49
N ARG A 1081 -1.83 6.04 -6.76
CA ARG A 1081 -3.19 5.52 -6.87
C ARG A 1081 -4.10 6.72 -7.18
#